data_AF-A0A8C5VGE7-F1
#
_entry.id   AF-A0A8C5VGE7-F1
#
_cell.length_a   1.000
_cell.length_b   1.000
_cell.length_c   1.000
_cell.angle_alpha   90.00
_cell.angle_beta   90.00
_cell.angle_gamma   90.00
#
_symmetry.space_group_name_H-M   'P 1'
#
loop_
_entity.id
_entity.type
_entity.pdbx_description
1 polymer ?
#
loop_
_entity_poly.entity_id
_entity_poly.type
_entity_poly.pdbx_seq_one_letter_code
_entity_poly.pdbx_strand_id
1 'polypeptide(L)'
;MRFKERSCLYNTKVQGKVVSAGVGATASKPEDLTALNNIFSMMKAKIVEPYNKIVARTAQLARLQVACDLLRRIIRILYLCKRLQGQLQGRSREITKAAQSLNELDYLSQGIDLSGIEVIENDLLFIARARLEVENQAKRLLEQGVETQNPTQVGTALQIFHNLGILKDTIIGVVDGYRTTLKENINILTQPSQSTMPTPGNTAAFRASLWTNMEKLMDLICSVCGQVQHLQKVLVKKRDPVSHICFIEEIIKDGQPEIFYTFWNSVTQALSSQFRTATESSMFLKQAFEGEYPKLLRLCNDLWKRLQQYSQNIQGNFSASGTTDLFVDLQHMEDDTQDIFIPKKPDYDPEKALKDSLQPYEAAYLSKSLSQLFDPINLVFPPGGRNPPSSDELDGIIKTIASELNVAAVDANLTLAVSKNVAKTIQLYGVKSEQLLSTQGDASQVIGPLTEGQRRNVAIVNSLYKLHQSVTKVIHALMGNAVQPVLTSVGDAIEAIIITMHQEDFSGSSSSSGKLDVPCSLYMKELQGFIARVMSDYFKHFECLDFVFDNTEAIAQRAIELFIRHASLIRPLGEGGEMRLASDFAQMELAVGPFCRRVSNLGKSDRMLRSFRPLLFQTSENVANSPTLGDIIPFSVIIQFLFSRAPAEMKSPLQKAEETHRGHGWKRNYLIEIGALESYRACVQRPD
;
A
#
# COMPACT_ATOMS: atom_id res chain seq x y z
N MET A 1 -37.53 34.94 -20.58
CA MET A 1 -38.38 36.15 -20.48
C MET A 1 -39.50 36.08 -21.52
N ARG A 2 -40.74 36.12 -21.02
CA ARG A 2 -42.03 36.47 -21.68
C ARG A 2 -42.41 35.82 -23.01
N PHE A 3 -43.19 34.72 -22.93
CA PHE A 3 -44.61 34.60 -23.27
C PHE A 3 -44.91 33.15 -23.65
N LYS A 4 -45.42 32.35 -22.70
CA LYS A 4 -46.31 31.21 -22.95
C LYS A 4 -46.72 30.59 -21.62
N GLU A 5 -47.76 31.14 -21.04
CA GLU A 5 -48.61 30.42 -20.10
C GLU A 5 -49.96 31.11 -20.05
N ARG A 6 -51.01 30.32 -20.29
CA ARG A 6 -52.47 30.54 -20.13
C ARG A 6 -53.27 30.22 -21.39
N SER A 7 -53.45 28.91 -21.60
CA SER A 7 -54.66 28.36 -22.21
C SER A 7 -55.10 27.16 -21.38
N CYS A 8 -55.71 27.42 -20.24
CA CYS A 8 -56.59 26.51 -19.53
C CYS A 8 -57.59 27.36 -18.74
N LEU A 9 -58.84 26.89 -18.72
CA LEU A 9 -60.02 27.47 -18.08
C LEU A 9 -60.68 28.61 -18.87
N TYR A 10 -61.72 28.26 -19.63
CA TYR A 10 -63.07 28.85 -19.50
C TYR A 10 -63.97 28.15 -20.54
N ASN A 11 -64.34 26.90 -20.24
CA ASN A 11 -65.45 26.22 -20.91
C ASN A 11 -66.69 26.43 -20.04
N THR A 12 -67.27 27.63 -20.09
CA THR A 12 -68.53 27.93 -19.42
C THR A 12 -69.64 27.84 -20.45
N LYS A 13 -70.42 26.76 -20.36
CA LYS A 13 -71.75 26.64 -20.96
C LYS A 13 -72.57 27.88 -20.61
N VAL A 14 -72.85 28.75 -21.58
CA VAL A 14 -73.91 29.74 -21.46
C VAL A 14 -75.22 29.06 -21.84
N GLN A 15 -75.88 28.43 -20.86
CA GLN A 15 -77.31 28.14 -20.95
C GLN A 15 -78.06 29.47 -20.76
N GLY A 16 -78.51 30.05 -21.87
CA GLY A 16 -79.45 31.17 -21.84
C GLY A 16 -80.84 30.68 -21.41
N LYS A 17 -81.16 30.85 -20.12
CA LYS A 17 -82.52 30.78 -19.58
C LYS A 17 -83.39 31.82 -20.27
N VAL A 18 -84.46 31.37 -20.93
CA VAL A 18 -85.59 32.21 -21.30
C VAL A 18 -86.34 32.54 -20.02
N VAL A 19 -86.31 33.79 -19.58
CA VAL A 19 -87.20 34.33 -18.55
C VAL A 19 -88.22 35.22 -19.25
N SER A 20 -89.47 34.78 -19.27
CA SER A 20 -90.62 35.59 -19.64
C SER A 20 -90.98 36.51 -18.47
N ALA A 21 -90.86 37.82 -18.66
CA ALA A 21 -91.48 38.79 -17.78
C ALA A 21 -91.90 40.04 -18.57
N GLY A 22 -93.22 40.23 -18.66
CA GLY A 22 -93.91 41.51 -18.48
C GLY A 22 -93.51 42.70 -19.36
N VAL A 23 -94.36 42.98 -20.34
CA VAL A 23 -94.45 44.24 -21.10
C VAL A 23 -94.69 45.43 -20.16
N GLY A 24 -93.91 46.50 -20.34
CA GLY A 24 -94.16 47.85 -19.82
C GLY A 24 -93.57 48.88 -20.78
N ALA A 25 -94.44 49.68 -21.40
CA ALA A 25 -94.17 50.49 -22.58
C ALA A 25 -93.27 51.71 -22.36
N THR A 26 -92.41 52.03 -23.33
CA THR A 26 -92.23 53.39 -23.88
C THR A 26 -91.81 53.32 -25.33
N ALA A 27 -92.53 54.05 -26.18
CA ALA A 27 -92.41 54.08 -27.63
C ALA A 27 -91.04 54.61 -28.11
N SER A 28 -90.28 53.76 -28.78
CA SER A 28 -89.24 54.14 -29.74
C SER A 28 -89.51 53.38 -31.04
N LYS A 29 -89.49 54.10 -32.18
CA LYS A 29 -89.99 53.65 -33.49
C LYS A 29 -89.38 52.32 -33.97
N PRO A 30 -90.15 51.42 -34.60
CA PRO A 30 -89.66 50.14 -35.13
C PRO A 30 -88.65 50.28 -36.28
N GLU A 31 -88.57 51.46 -36.92
CA GLU A 31 -87.61 51.77 -37.99
C GLU A 31 -86.17 51.94 -37.45
N ASP A 32 -85.99 52.52 -36.25
CA ASP A 32 -84.65 52.69 -35.65
C ASP A 32 -84.09 51.34 -35.16
N LEU A 33 -84.96 50.43 -34.71
CA LEU A 33 -84.59 49.10 -34.21
C LEU A 33 -84.23 48.12 -35.35
N THR A 34 -84.89 48.27 -36.50
CA THR A 34 -84.55 47.56 -37.73
C THR A 34 -83.28 48.12 -38.38
N ALA A 35 -83.07 49.45 -38.36
CA ALA A 35 -81.82 50.08 -38.78
C ALA A 35 -80.63 49.65 -37.89
N LEU A 36 -80.80 49.61 -36.57
CA LEU A 36 -79.78 49.12 -35.63
C LEU A 36 -79.48 47.63 -35.84
N ASN A 37 -80.50 46.79 -36.06
CA ASN A 37 -80.29 45.38 -36.38
C ASN A 37 -79.58 45.19 -37.73
N ASN A 38 -79.86 46.02 -38.73
CA ASN A 38 -79.16 46.00 -40.01
C ASN A 38 -77.70 46.45 -39.86
N ILE A 39 -77.44 47.52 -39.09
CA ILE A 39 -76.08 47.99 -38.76
C ILE A 39 -75.33 46.93 -37.95
N PHE A 40 -75.98 46.28 -36.98
CA PHE A 40 -75.40 45.21 -36.17
C PHE A 40 -75.12 43.95 -37.00
N SER A 41 -76.00 43.58 -37.93
CA SER A 41 -75.79 42.47 -38.86
C SER A 41 -74.67 42.78 -39.85
N MET A 42 -74.58 44.02 -40.34
CA MET A 42 -73.44 44.51 -41.14
C MET A 42 -72.13 44.54 -40.34
N MET A 43 -72.17 44.95 -39.06
CA MET A 43 -71.01 45.00 -38.18
C MET A 43 -70.56 43.58 -37.83
N LYS A 44 -71.51 42.66 -37.61
CA LYS A 44 -71.27 41.22 -37.47
C LYS A 44 -70.61 40.65 -38.73
N ALA A 45 -71.10 40.97 -39.93
CA ALA A 45 -70.46 40.56 -41.18
C ALA A 45 -69.05 41.20 -41.35
N LYS A 46 -68.89 42.48 -41.01
CA LYS A 46 -67.61 43.21 -41.12
C LYS A 46 -66.58 42.87 -40.04
N ILE A 47 -66.95 42.25 -38.93
CA ILE A 47 -66.04 41.93 -37.81
C ILE A 47 -65.94 40.42 -37.56
N VAL A 48 -67.07 39.71 -37.50
CA VAL A 48 -67.10 38.27 -37.15
C VAL A 48 -66.58 37.40 -38.29
N GLU A 49 -66.91 37.70 -39.56
CA GLU A 49 -66.35 36.92 -40.68
C GLU A 49 -64.83 37.10 -40.83
N PRO A 50 -64.26 38.33 -40.78
CA PRO A 50 -62.81 38.50 -40.73
C PRO A 50 -62.18 37.85 -39.51
N TYR A 51 -62.78 37.95 -38.32
CA TYR A 51 -62.30 37.27 -37.12
C TYR A 51 -62.25 35.74 -37.30
N ASN A 52 -63.33 35.13 -37.80
CA ASN A 52 -63.38 33.69 -38.06
C ASN A 52 -62.36 33.27 -39.12
N LYS A 53 -62.15 34.08 -40.17
CA LYS A 53 -61.09 33.87 -41.17
C LYS A 53 -59.70 33.96 -40.55
N ILE A 54 -59.45 34.93 -39.66
CA ILE A 54 -58.17 35.08 -38.94
C ILE A 54 -57.95 33.86 -38.05
N VAL A 55 -58.92 33.46 -37.22
CA VAL A 55 -58.82 32.28 -36.35
C VAL A 55 -58.53 31.02 -37.16
N ALA A 56 -59.24 30.81 -38.28
CA ALA A 56 -59.01 29.66 -39.16
C ALA A 56 -57.61 29.69 -39.78
N ARG A 57 -57.15 30.85 -40.27
CA ARG A 57 -55.80 31.03 -40.83
C ARG A 57 -54.70 30.86 -39.78
N THR A 58 -54.89 31.37 -38.56
CA THR A 58 -53.95 31.19 -37.45
C THR A 58 -53.88 29.72 -37.03
N ALA A 59 -55.02 29.02 -36.98
CA ALA A 59 -55.03 27.58 -36.71
C ALA A 59 -54.38 26.76 -37.83
N GLN A 60 -54.58 27.16 -39.10
CA GLN A 60 -53.92 26.54 -40.25
C GLN A 60 -52.41 26.78 -40.20
N LEU A 61 -51.97 28.00 -39.90
CA LEU A 61 -50.55 28.35 -39.76
C LEU A 61 -49.90 27.59 -38.61
N ALA A 62 -50.56 27.49 -37.45
CA ALA A 62 -50.08 26.72 -36.31
C ALA A 62 -49.91 25.23 -36.65
N ARG A 63 -50.89 24.62 -37.34
CA ARG A 63 -50.80 23.23 -37.81
C ARG A 63 -49.67 23.04 -38.83
N LEU A 64 -49.53 23.96 -39.78
CA LEU A 64 -48.45 23.92 -40.77
C LEU A 64 -47.09 24.02 -40.09
N GLN A 65 -46.95 24.89 -39.10
CA GLN A 65 -45.70 25.07 -38.35
C GLN A 65 -45.32 23.80 -37.58
N VAL A 66 -46.28 23.18 -36.87
CA VAL A 66 -46.07 21.89 -36.20
C VAL A 66 -45.68 20.80 -37.20
N ALA A 67 -46.35 20.72 -38.36
CA ALA A 67 -46.02 19.75 -39.40
C ALA A 67 -44.61 19.96 -39.96
N CYS A 68 -44.22 21.22 -40.24
CA CYS A 68 -42.87 21.55 -40.69
C CYS A 68 -41.81 21.22 -39.64
N ASP A 69 -42.08 21.47 -38.37
CA ASP A 69 -41.14 21.16 -37.28
C ASP A 69 -40.97 19.65 -37.09
N LEU A 70 -42.06 18.88 -37.20
CA LEU A 70 -42.01 17.42 -37.19
C LEU A 70 -41.20 16.89 -38.39
N LEU A 71 -41.43 17.43 -39.59
CA LEU A 71 -40.72 17.03 -40.80
C LEU A 71 -39.21 17.32 -40.70
N ARG A 72 -38.82 18.49 -40.16
CA ARG A 72 -37.42 18.83 -39.89
C ARG A 72 -36.78 17.86 -38.90
N ARG A 73 -37.51 17.49 -37.82
CA ARG A 73 -37.04 16.49 -36.85
C ARG A 73 -36.83 15.13 -37.50
N ILE A 74 -37.80 14.64 -38.30
CA ILE A 74 -37.70 13.37 -39.02
C ILE A 74 -36.47 13.36 -39.93
N ILE A 75 -36.26 14.41 -40.73
CA ILE A 75 -35.08 14.53 -41.61
C ILE A 75 -33.78 14.49 -40.79
N ARG A 76 -33.75 15.17 -39.64
CA ARG A 76 -32.59 15.19 -38.73
C ARG A 76 -32.32 13.79 -38.16
N ILE A 77 -33.37 13.07 -37.73
CA ILE A 77 -33.27 11.69 -37.22
C ILE A 77 -32.70 10.76 -38.30
N LEU A 78 -33.25 10.80 -39.52
CA LEU A 78 -32.77 9.98 -40.64
C LEU A 78 -31.28 10.25 -40.96
N TYR A 79 -30.88 11.52 -41.00
CA TYR A 79 -29.49 11.90 -41.23
C TYR A 79 -28.56 11.38 -40.13
N LEU A 80 -28.94 11.57 -38.86
CA LEU A 80 -28.15 11.14 -37.71
C LEU A 80 -28.08 9.62 -37.60
N CYS A 81 -29.17 8.91 -37.92
CA CYS A 81 -29.21 7.45 -37.95
C CYS A 81 -28.24 6.90 -39.00
N LYS A 82 -28.22 7.47 -40.21
CA LYS A 82 -27.24 7.12 -41.25
C LYS A 82 -25.80 7.40 -40.82
N ARG A 83 -25.56 8.52 -40.13
CA ARG A 83 -24.24 8.86 -39.56
C ARG A 83 -23.82 7.83 -38.50
N LEU A 84 -24.74 7.46 -37.61
CA LEU A 84 -24.53 6.48 -36.55
C LEU A 84 -24.19 5.09 -37.11
N GLN A 85 -24.87 4.66 -38.17
CA GLN A 85 -24.54 3.40 -38.87
C GLN A 85 -23.09 3.38 -39.37
N GLY A 86 -22.61 4.48 -39.95
CA GLY A 86 -21.21 4.60 -40.37
C GLY A 86 -20.24 4.53 -39.19
N GLN A 87 -20.56 5.23 -38.08
CA GLN A 87 -19.71 5.29 -36.88
C GLN A 87 -19.60 3.95 -36.14
N LEU A 88 -20.64 3.10 -36.19
CA LEU A 88 -20.64 1.77 -35.57
C LEU A 88 -19.87 0.73 -36.41
N GLN A 89 -19.71 0.96 -37.71
CA GLN A 89 -18.88 0.11 -38.57
C GLN A 89 -17.38 0.43 -38.45
N GLY A 90 -17.03 1.59 -37.90
CA GLY A 90 -15.66 1.98 -37.58
C GLY A 90 -15.07 1.23 -36.37
N ARG A 91 -13.73 1.18 -36.26
CA ARG A 91 -13.04 0.61 -35.09
C ARG A 91 -13.25 1.47 -33.82
N SER A 92 -12.84 0.94 -32.67
CA SER A 92 -12.94 1.50 -31.30
C SER A 92 -12.88 3.04 -31.12
N ARG A 93 -12.12 3.78 -31.93
CA ARG A 93 -12.02 5.26 -31.86
C ARG A 93 -13.29 6.00 -32.28
N GLU A 94 -14.22 5.36 -33.00
CA GLU A 94 -15.46 6.01 -33.45
C GLU A 94 -16.63 5.85 -32.48
N ILE A 95 -16.50 4.99 -31.46
CA ILE A 95 -17.55 4.73 -30.46
C ILE A 95 -17.90 5.99 -29.66
N THR A 96 -16.91 6.81 -29.32
CA THR A 96 -17.14 8.09 -28.62
C THR A 96 -17.99 9.06 -29.45
N LYS A 97 -17.82 9.04 -30.78
CA LYS A 97 -18.63 9.84 -31.72
C LYS A 97 -20.03 9.24 -31.91
N ALA A 98 -20.14 7.91 -31.92
CA ALA A 98 -21.43 7.21 -31.92
C ALA A 98 -22.26 7.60 -30.69
N ALA A 99 -21.64 7.63 -29.51
CA ALA A 99 -22.27 8.08 -28.26
C ALA A 99 -22.79 9.54 -28.34
N GLN A 100 -22.03 10.44 -28.97
CA GLN A 100 -22.48 11.82 -29.18
C GLN A 100 -23.68 11.89 -30.14
N SER A 101 -23.65 11.15 -31.25
CA SER A 101 -24.79 11.05 -32.17
C SER A 101 -26.04 10.47 -31.49
N LEU A 102 -25.88 9.48 -30.61
CA LEU A 102 -26.96 8.90 -29.82
C LEU A 102 -27.60 9.91 -28.86
N ASN A 103 -26.80 10.75 -28.20
CA ASN A 103 -27.32 11.80 -27.32
C ASN A 103 -28.07 12.90 -28.09
N GLU A 104 -27.57 13.29 -29.27
CA GLU A 104 -28.31 14.18 -30.16
C GLU A 104 -29.67 13.57 -30.59
N LEU A 105 -29.71 12.27 -30.87
CA LEU A 105 -30.92 11.55 -31.24
C LEU A 105 -31.93 11.46 -30.08
N ASP A 106 -31.45 11.23 -28.85
CA ASP A 106 -32.29 11.27 -27.65
C ASP A 106 -32.92 12.65 -27.45
N TYR A 107 -32.16 13.73 -27.63
CA TYR A 107 -32.69 15.08 -27.50
C TYR A 107 -33.77 15.39 -28.54
N LEU A 108 -33.66 14.82 -29.75
CA LEU A 108 -34.67 15.00 -30.81
C LEU A 108 -35.96 14.21 -30.54
N SER A 109 -35.88 13.10 -29.81
CA SER A 109 -37.01 12.26 -29.43
C SER A 109 -37.65 12.66 -28.09
N GLN A 110 -36.99 13.50 -27.28
CA GLN A 110 -37.56 14.00 -26.02
C GLN A 110 -38.84 14.83 -26.23
N GLY A 111 -39.90 14.44 -25.50
CA GLY A 111 -41.13 15.22 -25.37
C GLY A 111 -42.10 15.14 -26.55
N ILE A 112 -41.88 14.24 -27.52
CA ILE A 112 -42.74 14.05 -28.69
C ILE A 112 -42.96 12.55 -28.90
N ASP A 113 -44.23 12.17 -29.09
CA ASP A 113 -44.55 10.82 -29.52
C ASP A 113 -44.26 10.66 -31.02
N LEU A 114 -43.27 9.84 -31.35
CA LEU A 114 -42.87 9.49 -32.70
C LEU A 114 -43.41 8.12 -33.14
N SER A 115 -44.22 7.47 -32.29
CA SER A 115 -44.84 6.19 -32.62
C SER A 115 -45.85 6.33 -33.77
N GLY A 116 -45.91 5.33 -34.64
CA GLY A 116 -46.81 5.29 -35.80
C GLY A 116 -46.30 6.03 -37.05
N ILE A 117 -45.07 6.57 -37.03
CA ILE A 117 -44.44 7.15 -38.23
C ILE A 117 -43.63 6.05 -38.94
N GLU A 118 -44.23 5.41 -39.94
CA GLU A 118 -43.64 4.26 -40.68
C GLU A 118 -42.23 4.54 -41.23
N VAL A 119 -41.96 5.78 -41.65
CA VAL A 119 -40.68 6.18 -42.28
C VAL A 119 -39.48 6.08 -41.33
N ILE A 120 -39.68 6.20 -40.01
CA ILE A 120 -38.59 6.18 -39.01
C ILE A 120 -38.69 5.01 -38.03
N GLU A 121 -39.70 4.15 -38.15
CA GLU A 121 -39.94 3.08 -37.18
C GLU A 121 -38.75 2.10 -37.07
N ASN A 122 -38.19 1.70 -38.21
CA ASN A 122 -36.98 0.87 -38.27
C ASN A 122 -35.74 1.60 -37.70
N ASP A 123 -35.62 2.90 -37.95
CA ASP A 123 -34.52 3.72 -37.42
C ASP A 123 -34.61 3.84 -35.89
N LEU A 124 -35.79 4.04 -35.33
CA LEU A 124 -36.00 4.10 -33.88
C LEU A 124 -35.62 2.78 -33.20
N LEU A 125 -36.00 1.64 -33.78
CA LEU A 125 -35.57 0.31 -33.30
C LEU A 125 -34.04 0.14 -33.39
N PHE A 126 -33.44 0.60 -34.48
CA PHE A 126 -31.98 0.57 -34.64
C PHE A 126 -31.29 1.45 -33.60
N ILE A 127 -31.76 2.67 -33.36
CA ILE A 127 -31.20 3.61 -32.37
C ILE A 127 -31.22 2.98 -30.97
N ALA A 128 -32.33 2.34 -30.59
CA ALA A 128 -32.43 1.65 -29.30
C ALA A 128 -31.40 0.51 -29.17
N ARG A 129 -31.21 -0.30 -30.23
CA ARG A 129 -30.20 -1.38 -30.26
C ARG A 129 -28.77 -0.82 -30.22
N ALA A 130 -28.50 0.20 -31.02
CA ALA A 130 -27.20 0.88 -31.08
C ALA A 130 -26.81 1.47 -29.72
N ARG A 131 -27.78 2.07 -29.00
CA ARG A 131 -27.54 2.58 -27.64
C ARG A 131 -27.11 1.47 -26.69
N LEU A 132 -27.86 0.37 -26.67
CA LEU A 132 -27.54 -0.77 -25.81
C LEU A 132 -26.17 -1.38 -26.15
N GLU A 133 -25.83 -1.45 -27.45
CA GLU A 133 -24.54 -1.93 -27.90
C GLU A 133 -23.38 -1.03 -27.43
N VAL A 134 -23.48 0.29 -27.65
CA VAL A 134 -22.47 1.26 -27.23
C VAL A 134 -22.30 1.26 -25.71
N GLU A 135 -23.40 1.19 -24.96
CA GLU A 135 -23.36 1.09 -23.50
C GLU A 135 -22.64 -0.18 -23.03
N ASN A 136 -22.96 -1.33 -23.62
CA ASN A 136 -22.31 -2.60 -23.27
C ASN A 136 -20.84 -2.66 -23.66
N GLN A 137 -20.45 -2.02 -24.77
CA GLN A 137 -19.05 -1.88 -25.15
C GLN A 137 -18.30 -0.98 -24.18
N ALA A 138 -18.90 0.14 -23.76
CA ALA A 138 -18.32 1.06 -22.77
C ALA A 138 -18.17 0.39 -21.39
N LYS A 139 -19.15 -0.40 -20.94
CA LYS A 139 -19.06 -1.17 -19.69
C LYS A 139 -17.88 -2.15 -19.71
N ARG A 140 -17.77 -2.96 -20.77
CA ARG A 140 -16.63 -3.88 -20.95
C ARG A 140 -15.29 -3.14 -21.00
N LEU A 141 -15.24 -1.99 -21.67
CA LEU A 141 -14.04 -1.16 -21.75
C LEU A 141 -13.65 -0.59 -20.37
N LEU A 142 -14.64 -0.20 -19.56
CA LEU A 142 -14.42 0.26 -18.19
C LEU A 142 -13.91 -0.89 -17.30
N GLU A 143 -14.58 -2.04 -17.32
CA GLU A 143 -14.20 -3.22 -16.53
C GLU A 143 -12.75 -3.64 -16.84
N GLN A 144 -12.43 -3.82 -18.11
CA GLN A 144 -11.07 -4.15 -18.55
C GLN A 144 -10.07 -3.05 -18.21
N GLY A 145 -10.44 -1.79 -18.39
CA GLY A 145 -9.57 -0.65 -18.09
C GLY A 145 -9.24 -0.54 -16.60
N VAL A 146 -10.23 -0.76 -15.73
CA VAL A 146 -10.05 -0.71 -14.28
C VAL A 146 -9.29 -1.93 -13.77
N GLU A 147 -9.56 -3.12 -14.32
CA GLU A 147 -8.85 -4.36 -13.97
C GLU A 147 -7.36 -4.30 -14.40
N THR A 148 -7.09 -3.84 -15.62
CA THR A 148 -5.73 -3.72 -16.17
C THR A 148 -5.03 -2.41 -15.79
N GLN A 149 -5.68 -1.55 -15.01
CA GLN A 149 -5.16 -0.24 -14.60
C GLN A 149 -4.74 0.65 -15.78
N ASN A 150 -5.48 0.55 -16.89
CA ASN A 150 -5.22 1.30 -18.13
C ASN A 150 -6.01 2.61 -18.15
N PRO A 151 -5.35 3.77 -17.92
CA PRO A 151 -6.05 5.05 -17.81
C PRO A 151 -6.71 5.49 -19.12
N THR A 152 -6.20 5.04 -20.27
CA THR A 152 -6.75 5.37 -21.59
C THR A 152 -8.07 4.66 -21.83
N GLN A 153 -8.17 3.38 -21.48
CA GLN A 153 -9.42 2.61 -21.59
C GLN A 153 -10.48 3.16 -20.64
N VAL A 154 -10.12 3.40 -19.38
CA VAL A 154 -11.02 4.02 -18.39
C VAL A 154 -11.47 5.40 -18.87
N GLY A 155 -10.54 6.27 -19.28
CA GLY A 155 -10.88 7.61 -19.75
C GLY A 155 -11.76 7.62 -21.01
N THR A 156 -11.61 6.63 -21.89
CA THR A 156 -12.47 6.47 -23.07
C THR A 156 -13.87 6.00 -22.69
N ALA A 157 -13.99 5.02 -21.79
CA ALA A 157 -15.28 4.55 -21.30
C ALA A 157 -16.05 5.66 -20.57
N LEU A 158 -15.36 6.41 -19.69
CA LEU A 158 -15.93 7.58 -19.00
C LEU A 158 -16.46 8.64 -19.96
N GLN A 159 -15.71 8.93 -21.05
CA GLN A 159 -16.17 9.86 -22.07
C GLN A 159 -17.42 9.36 -22.79
N ILE A 160 -17.52 8.06 -23.08
CA ILE A 160 -18.71 7.47 -23.69
C ILE A 160 -19.92 7.63 -22.74
N PHE A 161 -19.77 7.33 -21.45
CA PHE A 161 -20.85 7.48 -20.48
C PHE A 161 -21.29 8.93 -20.28
N HIS A 162 -20.34 9.87 -20.27
CA HIS A 162 -20.64 11.30 -20.24
C HIS A 162 -21.43 11.72 -21.49
N ASN A 163 -20.97 11.31 -22.67
CA ASN A 163 -21.65 11.61 -23.93
C ASN A 163 -23.07 11.02 -23.96
N LEU A 164 -23.31 9.84 -23.37
CA LEU A 164 -24.63 9.21 -23.27
C LEU A 164 -25.52 9.78 -22.15
N GLY A 165 -25.01 10.69 -21.31
CA GLY A 165 -25.75 11.27 -20.18
C GLY A 165 -25.99 10.32 -19.00
N ILE A 166 -25.19 9.26 -18.86
CA ILE A 166 -25.34 8.22 -17.82
C ILE A 166 -24.10 8.06 -16.93
N LEU A 167 -23.16 9.01 -16.98
CA LEU A 167 -21.89 8.95 -16.24
C LEU A 167 -22.10 8.74 -14.74
N LYS A 168 -22.88 9.61 -14.10
CA LYS A 168 -23.09 9.58 -12.65
C LYS A 168 -23.68 8.26 -12.17
N ASP A 169 -24.77 7.82 -12.78
CA ASP A 169 -25.47 6.59 -12.40
C ASP A 169 -24.60 5.37 -12.61
N THR A 170 -23.80 5.35 -13.70
CA THR A 170 -22.87 4.25 -13.98
C THR A 170 -21.76 4.16 -12.94
N ILE A 171 -21.15 5.29 -12.55
CA ILE A 171 -20.06 5.29 -11.57
C ILE A 171 -20.57 4.91 -10.17
N ILE A 172 -21.73 5.41 -9.77
CA ILE A 172 -22.37 5.00 -8.51
C ILE A 172 -22.64 3.49 -8.55
N GLY A 173 -23.22 2.97 -9.64
CA GLY A 173 -23.50 1.55 -9.80
C GLY A 173 -22.26 0.66 -9.76
N VAL A 174 -21.14 1.09 -10.38
CA VAL A 174 -19.86 0.37 -10.34
C VAL A 174 -19.29 0.34 -8.92
N VAL A 175 -19.26 1.49 -8.22
CA VAL A 175 -18.76 1.58 -6.85
C VAL A 175 -19.64 0.78 -5.88
N ASP A 176 -20.96 0.81 -6.05
CA ASP A 176 -21.89 0.02 -5.24
C ASP A 176 -21.81 -1.48 -5.55
N GLY A 177 -21.51 -1.85 -6.79
CA GLY A 177 -21.17 -3.22 -7.16
C GLY A 177 -19.97 -3.72 -6.36
N TYR A 178 -18.88 -2.95 -6.33
CA TYR A 178 -17.71 -3.26 -5.51
C TYR A 178 -18.02 -3.37 -4.02
N ARG A 179 -18.84 -2.46 -3.47
CA ARG A 179 -19.30 -2.55 -2.06
C ARG A 179 -20.04 -3.85 -1.80
N THR A 180 -20.93 -4.23 -2.71
CA THR A 180 -21.77 -5.43 -2.59
C THR A 180 -20.91 -6.70 -2.63
N THR A 181 -19.99 -6.80 -3.60
CA THR A 181 -19.05 -7.93 -3.69
C THR A 181 -18.19 -8.08 -2.44
N LEU A 182 -17.66 -6.98 -1.89
CA LEU A 182 -16.90 -7.04 -0.64
C LEU A 182 -17.77 -7.48 0.53
N LYS A 183 -18.97 -6.91 0.67
CA LYS A 183 -19.90 -7.26 1.76
C LYS A 183 -20.31 -8.74 1.70
N GLU A 184 -20.55 -9.29 0.51
CA GLU A 184 -20.85 -10.71 0.31
C GLU A 184 -19.67 -11.60 0.71
N ASN A 185 -18.45 -11.26 0.30
CA ASN A 185 -17.25 -12.03 0.67
C ASN A 185 -16.96 -11.98 2.18
N ILE A 186 -17.19 -10.82 2.82
CA ILE A 186 -17.12 -10.69 4.28
C ILE A 186 -18.18 -11.58 4.95
N ASN A 187 -19.40 -11.63 4.41
CA ASN A 187 -20.47 -12.50 4.92
C ASN A 187 -20.13 -13.98 4.78
N ILE A 188 -19.60 -14.41 3.63
CA ILE A 188 -19.20 -15.80 3.38
C ILE A 188 -18.13 -16.25 4.38
N LEU A 189 -17.17 -15.38 4.71
CA LEU A 189 -16.14 -15.66 5.71
C LEU A 189 -16.73 -15.82 7.11
N THR A 190 -17.72 -14.99 7.45
CA THR A 190 -18.28 -14.88 8.81
C THR A 190 -19.45 -15.84 9.09
N GLN A 191 -20.08 -16.38 8.05
CA GLN A 191 -21.17 -17.36 8.15
C GLN A 191 -20.84 -18.63 7.36
N PRO A 192 -19.85 -19.41 7.79
CA PRO A 192 -19.54 -20.69 7.14
C PRO A 192 -20.76 -21.63 7.21
N SER A 193 -21.03 -22.34 6.10
CA SER A 193 -22.12 -23.31 5.98
C SER A 193 -22.14 -24.33 7.12
N GLN A 194 -23.31 -24.87 7.48
CA GLN A 194 -23.45 -25.87 8.56
C GLN A 194 -22.51 -27.09 8.43
N SER A 195 -22.09 -27.44 7.22
CA SER A 195 -21.11 -28.51 6.94
C SER A 195 -19.65 -28.17 7.27
N THR A 196 -19.34 -26.89 7.50
CA THR A 196 -18.01 -26.36 7.83
C THR A 196 -17.90 -25.92 9.29
N MET A 197 -18.97 -26.09 10.08
CA MET A 197 -18.98 -25.74 11.50
C MET A 197 -18.03 -26.67 12.28
N PRO A 198 -17.18 -26.11 13.17
CA PRO A 198 -16.19 -26.90 13.88
C PRO A 198 -16.83 -27.84 14.91
N THR A 199 -16.47 -29.12 14.84
CA THR A 199 -16.62 -30.09 15.93
C THR A 199 -15.35 -30.12 16.79
N PRO A 200 -15.41 -30.59 18.06
CA PRO A 200 -14.25 -30.61 18.96
C PRO A 200 -12.98 -31.27 18.39
N GLY A 201 -13.11 -32.21 17.44
CA GLY A 201 -11.99 -32.85 16.75
C GLY A 201 -11.43 -32.13 15.52
N ASN A 202 -12.11 -31.10 14.99
CA ASN A 202 -11.74 -30.44 13.72
C ASN A 202 -11.45 -28.93 13.84
N THR A 203 -11.27 -28.44 15.07
CA THR A 203 -11.10 -26.99 15.33
C THR A 203 -9.84 -26.41 14.65
N ALA A 204 -8.75 -27.18 14.57
CA ALA A 204 -7.51 -26.74 13.93
C ALA A 204 -7.66 -26.52 12.41
N ALA A 205 -8.33 -27.45 11.70
CA ALA A 205 -8.56 -27.31 10.26
C ALA A 205 -9.53 -26.16 9.95
N PHE A 206 -10.56 -25.98 10.79
CA PHE A 206 -11.44 -24.82 10.71
C PHE A 206 -10.67 -23.50 10.84
N ARG A 207 -9.79 -23.38 11.85
CA ARG A 207 -8.95 -22.18 12.02
C ARG A 207 -8.02 -21.96 10.83
N ALA A 208 -7.39 -23.00 10.31
CA ALA A 208 -6.53 -22.88 9.14
C ALA A 208 -7.33 -22.34 7.94
N SER A 209 -8.50 -22.91 7.66
CA SER A 209 -9.38 -22.46 6.57
C SER A 209 -9.88 -21.02 6.76
N LEU A 210 -10.29 -20.65 7.98
CA LEU A 210 -10.71 -19.30 8.33
C LEU A 210 -9.61 -18.28 7.99
N TRP A 211 -8.37 -18.53 8.42
CA TRP A 211 -7.28 -17.58 8.18
C TRP A 211 -6.83 -17.52 6.72
N THR A 212 -6.82 -18.65 6.00
CA THR A 212 -6.57 -18.64 4.55
C THR A 212 -7.65 -17.87 3.80
N ASN A 213 -8.91 -17.98 4.20
CA ASN A 213 -9.99 -17.20 3.60
C ASN A 213 -9.93 -15.71 4.00
N MET A 214 -9.45 -15.39 5.21
CA MET A 214 -9.18 -14.02 5.63
C MET A 214 -8.06 -13.38 4.79
N GLU A 215 -6.98 -14.10 4.51
CA GLU A 215 -5.91 -13.63 3.61
C GLU A 215 -6.46 -13.30 2.21
N LYS A 216 -7.26 -14.21 1.63
CA LYS A 216 -7.94 -13.97 0.34
C LYS A 216 -8.87 -12.76 0.38
N LEU A 217 -9.59 -12.55 1.49
CA LEU A 217 -10.43 -11.38 1.69
C LEU A 217 -9.59 -10.09 1.70
N MET A 218 -8.45 -10.08 2.40
CA MET A 218 -7.55 -8.92 2.41
C MET A 218 -6.99 -8.62 1.01
N ASP A 219 -6.66 -9.65 0.23
CA ASP A 219 -6.21 -9.49 -1.16
C ASP A 219 -7.32 -8.90 -2.05
N LEU A 220 -8.55 -9.38 -1.89
CA LEU A 220 -9.71 -8.84 -2.60
C LEU A 220 -9.98 -7.38 -2.22
N ILE A 221 -9.94 -7.03 -0.92
CA ILE A 221 -10.09 -5.65 -0.45
C ILE A 221 -9.00 -4.77 -1.08
N CYS A 222 -7.74 -5.23 -1.08
CA CYS A 222 -6.63 -4.49 -1.68
C CYS A 222 -6.85 -4.22 -3.17
N SER A 223 -7.24 -5.25 -3.93
CA SER A 223 -7.51 -5.15 -5.37
C SER A 223 -8.65 -4.17 -5.66
N VAL A 224 -9.79 -4.33 -4.99
CA VAL A 224 -10.96 -3.48 -5.20
C VAL A 224 -10.68 -2.03 -4.79
N CYS A 225 -9.96 -1.79 -3.69
CA CYS A 225 -9.55 -0.44 -3.30
C CYS A 225 -8.67 0.21 -4.37
N GLY A 226 -7.69 -0.53 -4.93
CA GLY A 226 -6.85 -0.04 -6.03
C GLY A 226 -7.67 0.30 -7.29
N GLN A 227 -8.68 -0.51 -7.61
CA GLN A 227 -9.61 -0.25 -8.72
C GLN A 227 -10.44 1.03 -8.52
N VAL A 228 -11.04 1.20 -7.34
CA VAL A 228 -11.83 2.41 -7.01
C VAL A 228 -10.94 3.66 -6.99
N GLN A 229 -9.72 3.54 -6.44
CA GLN A 229 -8.76 4.65 -6.41
C GLN A 229 -8.33 5.04 -7.83
N HIS A 230 -8.04 4.08 -8.70
CA HIS A 230 -7.71 4.32 -10.10
C HIS A 230 -8.86 5.04 -10.82
N LEU A 231 -10.09 4.56 -10.64
CA LEU A 231 -11.29 5.16 -11.22
C LEU A 231 -11.46 6.63 -10.78
N GLN A 232 -11.37 6.90 -9.47
CA GLN A 232 -11.44 8.26 -8.94
C GLN A 232 -10.34 9.15 -9.53
N LYS A 233 -9.11 8.64 -9.65
CA LYS A 233 -8.00 9.42 -10.22
C LYS A 233 -8.24 9.82 -11.68
N VAL A 234 -8.76 8.91 -12.50
CA VAL A 234 -9.10 9.23 -13.89
C VAL A 234 -10.25 10.24 -13.95
N LEU A 235 -11.28 10.10 -13.11
CA LEU A 235 -12.40 11.05 -13.01
C LEU A 235 -11.95 12.46 -12.62
N VAL A 236 -10.97 12.59 -11.74
CA VAL A 236 -10.39 13.89 -11.33
C VAL A 236 -9.60 14.54 -12.47
N LYS A 237 -8.90 13.74 -13.28
CA LYS A 237 -8.05 14.25 -14.37
C LYS A 237 -8.81 14.51 -15.68
N LYS A 238 -9.87 13.76 -15.96
CA LYS A 238 -10.64 13.89 -17.22
C LYS A 238 -11.60 15.07 -17.15
N ARG A 239 -11.51 15.93 -18.17
CA ARG A 239 -12.39 17.08 -18.38
C ARG A 239 -13.27 16.87 -19.59
N ASP A 240 -14.48 17.41 -19.52
CA ASP A 240 -15.33 17.56 -20.69
C ASP A 240 -14.64 18.48 -21.72
N PRO A 241 -14.45 18.05 -22.99
CA PRO A 241 -13.86 18.89 -24.03
C PRO A 241 -14.62 20.19 -24.32
N VAL A 242 -15.91 20.28 -23.97
CA VAL A 242 -16.75 21.46 -24.27
C VAL A 242 -16.82 22.42 -23.08
N SER A 243 -17.18 21.93 -21.89
CA SER A 243 -17.31 22.76 -20.69
C SER A 243 -16.02 22.94 -19.90
N HIS A 244 -14.98 22.14 -20.16
CA HIS A 244 -13.72 22.07 -19.41
C HIS A 244 -13.87 21.69 -17.92
N ILE A 245 -15.07 21.29 -17.48
CA ILE A 245 -15.36 20.81 -16.13
C ILE A 245 -14.84 19.38 -15.97
N CYS A 246 -14.25 19.06 -14.82
CA CYS A 246 -13.80 17.71 -14.52
C CYS A 246 -15.00 16.77 -14.29
N PHE A 247 -14.90 15.53 -14.77
CA PHE A 247 -15.96 14.54 -14.59
C PHE A 247 -16.28 14.25 -13.11
N ILE A 248 -15.30 14.38 -12.22
CA ILE A 248 -15.53 14.23 -10.78
C ILE A 248 -16.51 15.27 -10.21
N GLU A 249 -16.53 16.50 -10.74
CA GLU A 249 -17.39 17.60 -10.26
C GLU A 249 -18.86 17.42 -10.69
N GLU A 250 -19.09 16.69 -11.79
CA GLU A 250 -20.43 16.29 -12.21
C GLU A 250 -21.04 15.27 -11.23
N ILE A 251 -20.20 14.41 -10.66
CA ILE A 251 -20.59 13.34 -9.73
C ILE A 251 -20.71 13.89 -8.30
N ILE A 252 -19.66 14.59 -7.84
CA ILE A 252 -19.52 15.15 -6.51
C ILE A 252 -19.83 16.65 -6.59
N LYS A 253 -21.02 17.04 -6.10
CA LYS A 253 -21.37 18.44 -5.92
C LYS A 253 -20.68 19.02 -4.67
N ASP A 254 -20.52 20.34 -4.62
CA ASP A 254 -19.91 21.07 -3.51
C ASP A 254 -20.35 20.54 -2.13
N GLY A 255 -19.37 20.15 -1.31
CA GLY A 255 -19.57 19.66 0.07
C GLY A 255 -19.79 18.16 0.22
N GLN A 256 -19.90 17.38 -0.86
CA GLN A 256 -19.99 15.91 -0.76
C GLN A 256 -18.61 15.27 -0.55
N PRO A 257 -18.51 14.22 0.29
CA PRO A 257 -17.27 13.48 0.48
C PRO A 257 -16.86 12.73 -0.78
N GLU A 258 -15.55 12.49 -0.92
CA GLU A 258 -14.98 11.78 -2.06
C GLU A 258 -15.52 10.34 -2.21
N ILE A 259 -15.52 9.84 -3.45
CA ILE A 259 -15.98 8.48 -3.78
C ILE A 259 -15.22 7.46 -2.94
N PHE A 260 -13.89 7.53 -2.92
CA PHE A 260 -13.04 6.62 -2.16
C PHE A 260 -13.27 6.74 -0.65
N TYR A 261 -13.44 7.96 -0.12
CA TYR A 261 -13.75 8.18 1.30
C TYR A 261 -15.05 7.48 1.72
N THR A 262 -16.13 7.65 0.94
CA THR A 262 -17.40 6.97 1.25
C THR A 262 -17.27 5.46 1.09
N PHE A 263 -16.50 5.01 0.10
CA PHE A 263 -16.21 3.61 -0.15
C PHE A 263 -15.48 2.95 1.03
N TRP A 264 -14.34 3.50 1.44
CA TRP A 264 -13.53 2.97 2.53
C TRP A 264 -14.26 2.92 3.87
N ASN A 265 -15.04 3.95 4.20
CA ASN A 265 -15.86 3.96 5.41
C ASN A 265 -16.94 2.85 5.40
N SER A 266 -17.52 2.57 4.24
CA SER A 266 -18.47 1.46 4.12
C SER A 266 -17.80 0.10 4.27
N VAL A 267 -16.57 -0.06 3.77
CA VAL A 267 -15.82 -1.32 3.89
C VAL A 267 -15.42 -1.57 5.35
N THR A 268 -14.85 -0.57 6.02
CA THR A 268 -14.46 -0.66 7.44
C THR A 268 -15.67 -0.87 8.35
N GLN A 269 -16.81 -0.22 8.06
CA GLN A 269 -18.07 -0.46 8.77
C GLN A 269 -18.62 -1.87 8.51
N ALA A 270 -18.52 -2.39 7.28
CA ALA A 270 -18.93 -3.75 6.96
C ALA A 270 -18.06 -4.79 7.70
N LEU A 271 -16.75 -4.60 7.75
CA LEU A 271 -15.84 -5.45 8.54
C LEU A 271 -16.22 -5.44 10.01
N SER A 272 -16.37 -4.25 10.61
CA SER A 272 -16.73 -4.10 12.03
C SER A 272 -18.07 -4.77 12.38
N SER A 273 -19.12 -4.45 11.63
CA SER A 273 -20.47 -4.96 11.90
C SER A 273 -20.61 -6.46 11.68
N GLN A 274 -20.02 -7.00 10.61
CA GLN A 274 -20.11 -8.42 10.31
C GLN A 274 -19.23 -9.26 11.25
N PHE A 275 -18.02 -8.82 11.56
CA PHE A 275 -17.17 -9.53 12.53
C PHE A 275 -17.83 -9.57 13.91
N ARG A 276 -18.44 -8.46 14.36
CA ARG A 276 -19.17 -8.43 15.62
C ARG A 276 -20.34 -9.42 15.62
N THR A 277 -21.17 -9.39 14.58
CA THR A 277 -22.33 -10.30 14.45
C THR A 277 -21.89 -11.77 14.42
N ALA A 278 -20.79 -12.06 13.73
CA ALA A 278 -20.21 -13.41 13.63
C ALA A 278 -19.66 -13.94 14.95
N THR A 279 -18.99 -13.09 15.73
CA THR A 279 -18.42 -13.48 17.02
C THR A 279 -19.47 -13.55 18.13
N GLU A 280 -20.56 -12.79 18.03
CA GLU A 280 -21.74 -12.95 18.90
C GLU A 280 -22.49 -14.26 18.64
N SER A 281 -22.53 -14.71 17.38
CA SER A 281 -23.24 -15.94 16.98
C SER A 281 -22.39 -17.21 17.08
N SER A 282 -21.05 -17.12 17.04
CA SER A 282 -20.14 -18.27 17.06
C SER A 282 -19.02 -18.12 18.09
N MET A 283 -19.07 -18.96 19.12
CA MET A 283 -18.01 -19.04 20.14
C MET A 283 -16.65 -19.43 19.54
N PHE A 284 -16.63 -20.23 18.48
CA PHE A 284 -15.38 -20.64 17.82
C PHE A 284 -14.72 -19.47 17.07
N LEU A 285 -15.51 -18.64 16.37
CA LEU A 285 -15.01 -17.42 15.73
C LEU A 285 -14.55 -16.42 16.79
N LYS A 286 -15.31 -16.27 17.88
CA LYS A 286 -14.93 -15.42 19.01
C LYS A 286 -13.57 -15.83 19.60
N GLN A 287 -13.38 -17.12 19.88
CA GLN A 287 -12.10 -17.63 20.40
C GLN A 287 -10.94 -17.45 19.41
N ALA A 288 -11.19 -17.57 18.11
CA ALA A 288 -10.17 -17.35 17.08
C ALA A 288 -9.77 -15.87 17.01
N PHE A 289 -10.74 -14.95 16.95
CA PHE A 289 -10.47 -13.52 16.81
C PHE A 289 -9.87 -12.92 18.08
N GLU A 290 -10.37 -13.28 19.26
CA GLU A 290 -9.83 -12.80 20.54
C GLU A 290 -8.51 -13.49 20.90
N GLY A 291 -8.34 -14.77 20.57
CA GLY A 291 -7.16 -15.56 20.92
C GLY A 291 -5.97 -15.36 19.97
N GLU A 292 -6.24 -15.11 18.69
CA GLU A 292 -5.22 -14.93 17.65
C GLU A 292 -5.31 -13.52 17.03
N TYR A 293 -5.80 -12.53 17.79
CA TYR A 293 -5.85 -11.13 17.42
C TYR A 293 -4.57 -10.58 16.76
N PRO A 294 -3.35 -10.89 17.26
CA PRO A 294 -2.10 -10.41 16.63
C PRO A 294 -1.96 -10.86 15.17
N LYS A 295 -2.50 -12.04 14.81
CA LYS A 295 -2.52 -12.52 13.42
C LYS A 295 -3.46 -11.68 12.56
N LEU A 296 -4.64 -11.34 13.08
CA LEU A 296 -5.59 -10.45 12.40
C LEU A 296 -5.01 -9.05 12.22
N LEU A 297 -4.39 -8.50 13.26
CA LEU A 297 -3.74 -7.19 13.20
C LEU A 297 -2.61 -7.16 12.18
N ARG A 298 -1.79 -8.22 12.10
CA ARG A 298 -0.76 -8.38 11.06
C ARG A 298 -1.36 -8.30 9.65
N LEU A 299 -2.44 -9.03 9.39
CA LEU A 299 -3.11 -9.02 8.08
C LEU A 299 -3.63 -7.61 7.71
N CYS A 300 -4.16 -6.87 8.68
CA CYS A 300 -4.60 -5.49 8.47
C CYS A 300 -3.44 -4.52 8.25
N ASN A 301 -2.34 -4.67 9.00
CA ASN A 301 -1.12 -3.87 8.81
C ASN A 301 -0.50 -4.14 7.42
N ASP A 302 -0.48 -5.40 6.98
CA ASP A 302 0.02 -5.79 5.66
C ASP A 302 -0.89 -5.27 4.53
N LEU A 303 -2.21 -5.34 4.70
CA LEU A 303 -3.17 -4.71 3.79
C LEU A 303 -2.90 -3.21 3.67
N TRP A 304 -2.74 -2.52 4.81
CA TRP A 304 -2.52 -1.08 4.84
C TRP A 304 -1.23 -0.66 4.12
N LYS A 305 -0.11 -1.35 4.40
CA LYS A 305 1.17 -1.13 3.69
C LYS A 305 1.03 -1.31 2.18
N ARG A 306 0.29 -2.34 1.73
CA ARG A 306 0.02 -2.56 0.31
C ARG A 306 -0.80 -1.41 -0.30
N LEU A 307 -1.86 -0.96 0.37
CA LEU A 307 -2.66 0.17 -0.09
C LEU A 307 -1.82 1.47 -0.24
N GLN A 308 -0.92 1.73 0.71
CA GLN A 308 0.03 2.86 0.63
C GLN A 308 0.96 2.74 -0.58
N GLN A 309 1.54 1.56 -0.82
CA GLN A 309 2.42 1.30 -1.97
C GLN A 309 1.67 1.45 -3.31
N TYR A 310 0.42 0.99 -3.39
CA TYR A 310 -0.42 1.17 -4.57
C TYR A 310 -0.64 2.66 -4.89
N SER A 311 -0.90 3.48 -3.86
CA SER A 311 -1.06 4.93 -4.02
C SER A 311 0.19 5.59 -4.63
N GLN A 312 1.38 5.23 -4.13
CA GLN A 312 2.66 5.76 -4.60
C GLN A 312 2.99 5.32 -6.04
N ASN A 313 2.76 4.04 -6.39
CA ASN A 313 3.04 3.52 -7.73
C ASN A 313 2.13 4.14 -8.82
N ILE A 314 0.87 4.40 -8.48
CA ILE A 314 -0.08 5.05 -9.40
C ILE A 314 0.31 6.52 -9.66
N GLN A 315 1.01 7.20 -8.74
CA GLN A 315 1.58 8.54 -8.99
C GLN A 315 2.71 8.50 -10.04
N GLY A 316 3.62 7.52 -9.99
CA GLY A 316 4.74 7.40 -10.93
C GLY A 316 4.36 7.05 -12.38
N ASN A 317 3.38 6.15 -12.58
CA ASN A 317 3.04 5.65 -13.93
C ASN A 317 2.37 6.68 -14.85
N PHE A 318 1.76 7.73 -14.30
CA PHE A 318 1.15 8.79 -15.12
C PHE A 318 2.18 9.75 -15.73
N SER A 319 3.38 9.84 -15.16
CA SER A 319 4.44 10.74 -15.61
C SER A 319 5.36 10.10 -16.67
N ALA A 320 5.34 8.77 -16.79
CA ALA A 320 6.28 8.02 -17.63
C ALA A 320 5.73 7.59 -19.01
N SER A 321 4.43 7.75 -19.29
CA SER A 321 3.85 7.34 -20.57
C SER A 321 3.97 8.45 -21.62
N GLY A 322 5.17 8.60 -22.19
CA GLY A 322 5.41 9.38 -23.39
C GLY A 322 4.76 8.73 -24.61
N THR A 323 3.51 9.10 -24.91
CA THR A 323 2.89 8.85 -26.23
C THR A 323 2.48 10.18 -26.86
N THR A 324 3.41 10.70 -27.64
CA THR A 324 3.46 12.06 -28.20
C THR A 324 2.62 12.19 -29.47
N ASP A 325 1.31 11.88 -29.47
CA ASP A 325 0.48 12.20 -30.66
C ASP A 325 -1.03 12.41 -30.47
N LEU A 326 -1.54 12.60 -29.26
CA LEU A 326 -2.95 12.99 -29.04
C LEU A 326 -3.17 14.00 -27.90
N PHE A 327 -2.11 14.64 -27.41
CA PHE A 327 -2.16 15.60 -26.30
C PHE A 327 -1.43 16.90 -26.70
N VAL A 328 -2.18 17.86 -27.25
CA VAL A 328 -1.65 19.21 -27.48
C VAL A 328 -2.11 20.20 -26.38
N ASP A 329 -3.13 19.87 -25.58
CA ASP A 329 -3.68 20.82 -24.58
C ASP A 329 -3.31 20.54 -23.11
N LEU A 330 -2.19 19.85 -22.83
CA LEU A 330 -1.72 19.63 -21.44
C LEU A 330 -0.45 20.39 -21.03
N GLN A 331 0.08 21.29 -21.88
CA GLN A 331 1.23 22.10 -21.50
C GLN A 331 0.80 23.39 -20.81
N HIS A 332 0.23 23.28 -19.62
CA HIS A 332 0.36 24.24 -18.52
C HIS A 332 -0.58 23.81 -17.39
N MET A 333 -0.05 23.25 -16.31
CA MET A 333 -0.45 23.60 -14.95
C MET A 333 0.55 22.95 -14.00
N GLU A 334 1.10 23.79 -13.14
CA GLU A 334 2.15 23.52 -12.18
C GLU A 334 1.69 22.55 -11.08
N ASP A 335 2.67 21.78 -10.63
CA ASP A 335 2.88 21.25 -9.27
C ASP A 335 1.76 21.51 -8.24
N ASP A 336 0.82 20.57 -8.12
CA ASP A 336 0.07 20.36 -6.89
C ASP A 336 0.11 18.85 -6.56
N THR A 337 1.19 18.48 -5.88
CA THR A 337 1.44 17.17 -5.27
C THR A 337 0.51 16.95 -4.09
N GLN A 338 -0.79 16.75 -4.35
CA GLN A 338 -1.74 16.36 -3.30
C GLN A 338 -1.88 14.84 -3.24
N ASP A 339 -1.46 14.28 -2.11
CA ASP A 339 -1.58 12.88 -1.76
C ASP A 339 -3.05 12.45 -1.73
N ILE A 340 -3.41 11.51 -2.61
CA ILE A 340 -4.79 11.09 -2.92
C ILE A 340 -5.48 10.39 -1.72
N PHE A 341 -4.73 10.12 -0.65
CA PHE A 341 -5.23 9.48 0.57
C PHE A 341 -5.67 10.47 1.66
N ILE A 342 -5.47 11.78 1.47
CA ILE A 342 -5.76 12.76 2.51
C ILE A 342 -7.13 13.42 2.22
N PRO A 343 -8.16 13.17 3.05
CA PRO A 343 -9.43 13.86 2.91
C PRO A 343 -9.22 15.36 3.08
N LYS A 344 -10.05 16.17 2.42
CA LYS A 344 -10.28 17.59 2.75
C LYS A 344 -10.77 17.83 4.20
N LYS A 345 -10.78 16.79 5.07
CA LYS A 345 -11.09 16.85 6.50
C LYS A 345 -9.82 16.56 7.33
N PRO A 346 -9.35 17.50 8.16
CA PRO A 346 -8.13 17.36 8.95
C PRO A 346 -8.17 16.28 10.04
N ASP A 347 -9.35 15.76 10.41
CA ASP A 347 -9.52 14.84 11.56
C ASP A 347 -9.73 13.36 11.19
N TYR A 348 -9.68 12.99 9.91
CA TYR A 348 -9.97 11.60 9.49
C TYR A 348 -8.71 10.84 9.09
N ASP A 349 -8.44 9.75 9.81
CA ASP A 349 -7.37 8.81 9.52
C ASP A 349 -7.96 7.47 9.04
N PRO A 350 -7.79 7.12 7.74
CA PRO A 350 -8.26 5.86 7.18
C PRO A 350 -7.57 4.61 7.79
N GLU A 351 -6.34 4.71 8.28
CA GLU A 351 -5.65 3.61 8.98
C GLU A 351 -6.34 3.36 10.32
N LYS A 352 -6.61 4.45 11.06
CA LYS A 352 -7.32 4.40 12.32
C LYS A 352 -8.72 3.82 12.15
N ALA A 353 -9.46 4.20 11.11
CA ALA A 353 -10.79 3.62 10.84
C ALA A 353 -10.76 2.09 10.66
N LEU A 354 -9.70 1.55 10.03
CA LEU A 354 -9.50 0.10 9.91
C LEU A 354 -9.15 -0.53 11.27
N LYS A 355 -8.25 0.07 12.04
CA LYS A 355 -7.85 -0.44 13.37
C LYS A 355 -9.01 -0.39 14.39
N ASP A 356 -9.80 0.68 14.37
CA ASP A 356 -10.98 0.86 15.21
C ASP A 356 -12.03 -0.24 14.95
N SER A 357 -12.10 -0.77 13.72
CA SER A 357 -12.98 -1.91 13.39
C SER A 357 -12.64 -3.19 14.18
N LEU A 358 -11.42 -3.29 14.73
CA LEU A 358 -10.89 -4.46 15.44
C LEU A 358 -10.72 -4.25 16.95
N GLN A 359 -10.90 -3.03 17.46
CA GLN A 359 -10.66 -2.66 18.85
C GLN A 359 -11.30 -3.61 19.90
N PRO A 360 -12.53 -4.15 19.72
CA PRO A 360 -13.13 -5.06 20.71
C PRO A 360 -12.29 -6.32 20.97
N TYR A 361 -11.60 -6.83 19.95
CA TYR A 361 -10.79 -8.05 20.05
C TYR A 361 -9.44 -7.79 20.72
N GLU A 362 -8.89 -6.58 20.57
CA GLU A 362 -7.67 -6.17 21.25
C GLU A 362 -7.85 -6.20 22.77
N ALA A 363 -8.94 -5.62 23.28
CA ALA A 363 -9.22 -5.58 24.71
C ALA A 363 -9.37 -6.98 25.32
N ALA A 364 -10.05 -7.88 24.59
CA ALA A 364 -10.20 -9.28 24.99
C ALA A 364 -8.84 -10.02 24.98
N TYR A 365 -8.04 -9.82 23.93
CA TYR A 365 -6.70 -10.38 23.82
C TYR A 365 -5.79 -9.92 24.97
N LEU A 366 -5.77 -8.62 25.30
CA LEU A 366 -4.95 -8.06 26.39
C LEU A 366 -5.35 -8.61 27.76
N SER A 367 -6.65 -8.83 27.99
CA SER A 367 -7.15 -9.45 29.22
C SER A 367 -6.70 -10.91 29.34
N LYS A 368 -6.72 -11.65 28.22
CA LYS A 368 -6.27 -13.03 28.14
C LYS A 368 -4.74 -13.15 28.30
N SER A 369 -3.98 -12.29 27.63
CA SER A 369 -2.52 -12.21 27.74
C SER A 369 -2.08 -11.97 29.18
N LEU A 370 -2.75 -11.04 29.89
CA LEU A 370 -2.48 -10.81 31.32
C LEU A 370 -2.72 -12.08 32.17
N SER A 371 -3.82 -12.79 31.90
CA SER A 371 -4.15 -14.03 32.62
C SER A 371 -3.09 -15.11 32.36
N GLN A 372 -2.71 -15.32 31.08
CA GLN A 372 -1.68 -16.28 30.69
C GLN A 372 -0.31 -15.97 31.29
N LEU A 373 0.01 -14.69 31.50
CA LEU A 373 1.25 -14.28 32.17
C LEU A 373 1.18 -14.49 33.69
N PHE A 374 0.01 -14.37 34.31
CA PHE A 374 -0.19 -14.56 35.74
C PHE A 374 -0.28 -16.03 36.17
N ASP A 375 -0.84 -16.90 35.32
CA ASP A 375 -1.07 -18.31 35.65
C ASP A 375 0.22 -19.04 36.07
N PRO A 376 1.36 -18.94 35.34
CA PRO A 376 2.62 -19.55 35.76
C PRO A 376 3.14 -19.03 37.11
N ILE A 377 2.95 -17.74 37.42
CA ILE A 377 3.36 -17.18 38.71
C ILE A 377 2.50 -17.76 39.83
N ASN A 378 1.19 -17.82 39.64
CA ASN A 378 0.28 -18.34 40.66
C ASN A 378 0.47 -19.84 40.91
N LEU A 379 0.90 -20.59 39.89
CA LEU A 379 1.29 -22.00 40.03
C LEU A 379 2.53 -22.17 40.91
N VAL A 380 3.53 -21.32 40.71
CA VAL A 380 4.83 -21.37 41.38
C VAL A 380 4.78 -20.78 42.79
N PHE A 381 3.84 -19.87 43.05
CA PHE A 381 3.58 -19.30 44.37
C PHE A 381 2.18 -19.69 44.89
N PRO A 382 1.96 -20.97 45.25
CA PRO A 382 0.68 -21.41 45.78
C PRO A 382 0.37 -20.75 47.13
N PRO A 383 -0.92 -20.57 47.48
CA PRO A 383 -1.32 -20.01 48.78
C PRO A 383 -0.74 -20.84 49.94
N GLY A 384 0.08 -20.23 50.78
CA GLY A 384 0.75 -20.92 51.91
C GLY A 384 2.05 -21.64 51.56
N GLY A 385 2.52 -21.56 50.31
CA GLY A 385 3.85 -22.03 49.91
C GLY A 385 4.96 -21.29 50.67
N ARG A 386 6.01 -22.02 51.07
CA ARG A 386 7.16 -21.48 51.82
C ARG A 386 8.46 -21.46 51.03
N ASN A 387 8.45 -22.06 49.83
CA ASN A 387 9.65 -22.26 49.02
C ASN A 387 9.62 -21.30 47.83
N PRO A 388 10.76 -20.67 47.50
CA PRO A 388 10.85 -19.91 46.27
C PRO A 388 10.88 -20.83 45.03
N PRO A 389 10.51 -20.32 43.85
CA PRO A 389 10.62 -21.00 42.57
C PRO A 389 11.95 -21.72 42.33
N SER A 390 11.86 -22.90 41.72
CA SER A 390 12.98 -23.59 41.13
C SER A 390 13.47 -22.92 39.83
N SER A 391 14.65 -23.33 39.39
CA SER A 391 15.25 -22.89 38.12
C SER A 391 14.35 -23.16 36.91
N ASP A 392 13.73 -24.33 36.86
CA ASP A 392 12.92 -24.79 35.72
C ASP A 392 11.56 -24.09 35.65
N GLU A 393 10.95 -23.84 36.81
CA GLU A 393 9.72 -23.06 36.94
C GLU A 393 9.91 -21.62 36.48
N LEU A 394 11.04 -21.01 36.85
CA LEU A 394 11.47 -19.71 36.36
C LEU A 394 11.62 -19.68 34.84
N ASP A 395 12.25 -20.70 34.26
CA ASP A 395 12.43 -20.78 32.81
C ASP A 395 11.07 -20.93 32.10
N GLY A 396 10.09 -21.57 32.73
CA GLY A 396 8.69 -21.58 32.29
C GLY A 396 8.06 -20.19 32.22
N ILE A 397 8.17 -19.39 33.30
CA ILE A 397 7.66 -18.02 33.35
C ILE A 397 8.31 -17.15 32.27
N ILE A 398 9.63 -17.26 32.11
CA ILE A 398 10.39 -16.51 31.10
C ILE A 398 9.95 -16.89 29.68
N LYS A 399 9.75 -18.18 29.39
CA LYS A 399 9.26 -18.64 28.08
C LYS A 399 7.89 -18.05 27.77
N THR A 400 7.00 -17.97 28.75
CA THR A 400 5.68 -17.34 28.57
C THR A 400 5.82 -15.85 28.27
N ILE A 401 6.64 -15.11 29.03
CA ILE A 401 6.92 -13.68 28.78
C ILE A 401 7.48 -13.47 27.36
N ALA A 402 8.48 -14.26 26.98
CA ALA A 402 9.10 -14.17 25.66
C ALA A 402 8.10 -14.49 24.53
N SER A 403 7.27 -15.51 24.72
CA SER A 403 6.22 -15.89 23.76
C SER A 403 5.22 -14.77 23.55
N GLU A 404 4.69 -14.17 24.62
CA GLU A 404 3.70 -13.09 24.55
C GLU A 404 4.28 -11.84 23.87
N LEU A 405 5.52 -11.44 24.22
CA LEU A 405 6.18 -10.30 23.57
C LEU A 405 6.47 -10.55 22.09
N ASN A 406 6.89 -11.76 21.73
CA ASN A 406 7.19 -12.11 20.34
C ASN A 406 5.92 -12.13 19.48
N VAL A 407 4.81 -12.62 20.03
CA VAL A 407 3.51 -12.62 19.33
C VAL A 407 2.99 -11.18 19.16
N ALA A 408 3.22 -10.29 20.13
CA ALA A 408 2.81 -8.89 20.07
C ALA A 408 3.64 -8.03 19.10
N ALA A 409 4.86 -8.48 18.72
CA ALA A 409 5.82 -7.75 17.88
C ALA A 409 5.32 -7.40 16.46
N VAL A 410 4.13 -7.86 16.08
CA VAL A 410 3.44 -7.52 14.82
C VAL A 410 3.01 -6.05 14.73
N ASP A 411 2.86 -5.36 15.86
CA ASP A 411 2.45 -3.96 15.94
C ASP A 411 3.06 -3.28 17.17
N ALA A 412 3.50 -2.03 17.01
CA ALA A 412 4.18 -1.29 18.07
C ALA A 412 3.25 -0.94 19.24
N ASN A 413 1.98 -0.60 18.97
CA ASN A 413 1.02 -0.27 20.02
C ASN A 413 0.64 -1.51 20.81
N LEU A 414 0.44 -2.64 20.12
CA LEU A 414 0.18 -3.92 20.77
C LEU A 414 1.38 -4.37 21.62
N THR A 415 2.60 -4.25 21.09
CA THR A 415 3.83 -4.56 21.83
C THR A 415 3.93 -3.73 23.11
N LEU A 416 3.61 -2.42 23.04
CA LEU A 416 3.57 -1.55 24.21
C LEU A 416 2.51 -2.01 25.23
N ALA A 417 1.31 -2.37 24.77
CA ALA A 417 0.23 -2.83 25.63
C ALA A 417 0.57 -4.16 26.33
N VAL A 418 1.13 -5.13 25.61
CA VAL A 418 1.60 -6.41 26.18
C VAL A 418 2.79 -6.19 27.11
N SER A 419 3.71 -5.27 26.80
CA SER A 419 4.82 -4.90 27.70
C SER A 419 4.33 -4.36 29.04
N LYS A 420 3.22 -3.60 29.06
CA LYS A 420 2.57 -3.18 30.32
C LYS A 420 2.03 -4.37 31.12
N ASN A 421 1.52 -5.40 30.46
CA ASN A 421 1.11 -6.64 31.13
C ASN A 421 2.32 -7.39 31.69
N VAL A 422 3.42 -7.49 30.94
CA VAL A 422 4.68 -8.07 31.42
C VAL A 422 5.22 -7.32 32.65
N ALA A 423 5.15 -5.98 32.66
CA ALA A 423 5.54 -5.19 33.81
C ALA A 423 4.70 -5.52 35.06
N LYS A 424 3.37 -5.66 34.91
CA LYS A 424 2.47 -6.11 36.00
C LYS A 424 2.83 -7.52 36.46
N THR A 425 3.21 -8.41 35.56
CA THR A 425 3.64 -9.79 35.84
C THR A 425 4.94 -9.82 36.66
N ILE A 426 5.93 -9.02 36.28
CA ILE A 426 7.18 -8.88 37.05
C ILE A 426 6.89 -8.27 38.43
N GLN A 427 6.01 -7.28 38.51
CA GLN A 427 5.58 -6.70 39.78
C GLN A 427 4.89 -7.73 40.68
N LEU A 428 3.99 -8.54 40.14
CA LEU A 428 3.33 -9.63 40.86
C LEU A 428 4.35 -10.62 41.42
N TYR A 429 5.34 -11.01 40.61
CA TYR A 429 6.44 -11.86 41.05
C TYR A 429 7.22 -11.26 42.22
N GLY A 430 7.53 -9.96 42.15
CA GLY A 430 8.18 -9.22 43.22
C GLY A 430 7.38 -9.24 44.52
N VAL A 431 6.08 -8.92 44.45
CA VAL A 431 5.18 -8.94 45.61
C VAL A 431 5.09 -10.34 46.23
N LYS A 432 4.98 -11.40 45.41
CA LYS A 432 4.96 -12.79 45.88
C LYS A 432 6.28 -13.20 46.54
N SER A 433 7.41 -12.74 45.99
CA SER A 433 8.74 -12.98 46.55
C SER A 433 8.94 -12.27 47.90
N GLU A 434 8.44 -11.05 48.01
CA GLU A 434 8.46 -10.26 49.25
C GLU A 434 7.65 -10.93 50.36
N GLN A 435 6.49 -11.50 50.04
CA GLN A 435 5.66 -12.26 50.98
C GLN A 435 6.35 -13.50 51.58
N LEU A 436 7.41 -14.02 50.95
CA LEU A 436 8.18 -15.17 51.44
C LEU A 436 9.35 -14.78 52.36
N LEU A 437 9.69 -13.50 52.46
CA LEU A 437 10.85 -13.04 53.21
C LEU A 437 10.75 -13.33 54.71
N SER A 438 11.86 -13.76 55.29
CA SER A 438 12.03 -13.80 56.75
C SER A 438 12.71 -12.50 57.20
N THR A 439 12.12 -11.80 58.18
CA THR A 439 12.60 -10.49 58.67
C THR A 439 12.94 -10.47 60.16
N GLN A 440 12.67 -11.55 60.90
CA GLN A 440 12.89 -11.63 62.34
C GLN A 440 14.31 -12.10 62.69
N GLY A 441 14.59 -12.40 63.97
CA GLY A 441 15.91 -12.79 64.47
C GLY A 441 16.56 -13.96 63.70
N ASP A 442 15.76 -14.88 63.16
CA ASP A 442 16.22 -15.95 62.27
C ASP A 442 16.91 -15.42 61.00
N ALA A 443 16.56 -14.23 60.51
CA ALA A 443 17.15 -13.66 59.30
C ALA A 443 18.49 -12.93 59.55
N SER A 444 18.76 -12.47 60.78
CA SER A 444 19.87 -11.55 61.09
C SER A 444 21.02 -12.17 61.89
N GLN A 445 20.87 -13.38 62.41
CA GLN A 445 21.90 -14.09 63.17
C GLN A 445 23.15 -14.36 62.31
N VAL A 446 24.33 -13.91 62.73
CA VAL A 446 25.61 -14.14 62.00
C VAL A 446 26.63 -14.95 62.79
N ILE A 447 26.26 -15.45 63.97
CA ILE A 447 27.15 -16.15 64.90
C ILE A 447 27.12 -17.67 64.68
N GLY A 448 26.02 -18.21 64.14
CA GLY A 448 25.82 -19.64 63.88
C GLY A 448 25.79 -20.00 62.40
N PRO A 449 25.62 -21.30 62.06
CA PRO A 449 25.38 -21.71 60.68
C PRO A 449 24.10 -21.07 60.11
N LEU A 450 23.98 -20.99 58.78
CA LEU A 450 22.82 -20.37 58.12
C LEU A 450 21.51 -20.95 58.67
N THR A 451 20.61 -20.06 59.09
CA THR A 451 19.26 -20.43 59.49
C THR A 451 18.40 -20.80 58.28
N GLU A 452 17.26 -21.44 58.51
CA GLU A 452 16.25 -21.68 57.47
C GLU A 452 15.70 -20.36 56.88
N GLY A 453 15.57 -19.32 57.71
CA GLY A 453 15.17 -17.98 57.25
C GLY A 453 16.19 -17.34 56.31
N GLN A 454 17.48 -17.46 56.62
CA GLN A 454 18.57 -16.97 55.77
C GLN A 454 18.70 -17.78 54.49
N ARG A 455 18.62 -19.12 54.55
CA ARG A 455 18.60 -19.98 53.35
C ARG A 455 17.46 -19.59 52.41
N ARG A 456 16.27 -19.33 52.96
CA ARG A 456 15.12 -18.88 52.17
C ARG A 456 15.36 -17.52 51.52
N ASN A 457 15.85 -16.53 52.27
CA ASN A 457 16.15 -15.20 51.71
C ASN A 457 17.22 -15.26 50.61
N VAL A 458 18.27 -16.07 50.77
CA VAL A 458 19.29 -16.31 49.73
C VAL A 458 18.66 -16.90 48.47
N ALA A 459 17.79 -17.90 48.62
CA ALA A 459 17.11 -18.51 47.47
C ALA A 459 16.16 -17.53 46.76
N ILE A 460 15.48 -16.65 47.49
CA ILE A 460 14.64 -15.56 46.92
C ILE A 460 15.51 -14.57 46.12
N VAL A 461 16.64 -14.12 46.68
CA VAL A 461 17.55 -13.19 45.98
C VAL A 461 18.08 -13.81 44.69
N ASN A 462 18.53 -15.07 44.74
CA ASN A 462 19.02 -15.78 43.55
C ASN A 462 17.92 -15.93 42.49
N SER A 463 16.69 -16.20 42.93
CA SER A 463 15.52 -16.33 42.06
C SER A 463 15.18 -15.01 41.36
N LEU A 464 15.17 -13.89 42.09
CA LEU A 464 14.98 -12.54 41.54
C LEU A 464 16.13 -12.14 40.60
N TYR A 465 17.37 -12.49 40.92
CA TYR A 465 18.52 -12.21 40.06
C TYR A 465 18.44 -13.00 38.75
N LYS A 466 18.06 -14.29 38.80
CA LYS A 466 17.84 -15.10 37.59
C LYS A 466 16.69 -14.53 36.74
N LEU A 467 15.58 -14.12 37.35
CA LEU A 467 14.49 -13.44 36.65
C LEU A 467 14.98 -12.17 35.96
N HIS A 468 15.73 -11.31 36.67
CA HIS A 468 16.31 -10.09 36.12
C HIS A 468 17.20 -10.40 34.90
N GLN A 469 18.17 -11.31 35.01
CA GLN A 469 19.04 -11.67 33.90
C GLN A 469 18.26 -12.19 32.68
N SER A 470 17.25 -13.05 32.91
CA SER A 470 16.46 -13.63 31.84
C SER A 470 15.54 -12.61 31.16
N VAL A 471 14.88 -11.73 31.91
CA VAL A 471 14.07 -10.65 31.34
C VAL A 471 14.95 -9.68 30.55
N THR A 472 16.12 -9.30 31.07
CA THR A 472 17.09 -8.45 30.36
C THR A 472 17.51 -9.08 29.04
N LYS A 473 17.76 -10.40 28.99
CA LYS A 473 18.06 -11.12 27.73
C LYS A 473 16.92 -11.03 26.71
N VAL A 474 15.67 -11.19 27.15
CA VAL A 474 14.49 -11.07 26.27
C VAL A 474 14.38 -9.65 25.71
N ILE A 475 14.58 -8.63 26.54
CA ILE A 475 14.57 -7.23 26.11
C ILE A 475 15.72 -6.95 25.12
N HIS A 476 16.94 -7.42 25.40
CA HIS A 476 18.08 -7.29 24.48
C HIS A 476 17.80 -7.94 23.12
N ALA A 477 17.16 -9.11 23.08
CA ALA A 477 16.79 -9.75 21.82
C ALA A 477 15.76 -8.91 21.03
N LEU A 478 14.76 -8.32 21.70
CA LEU A 478 13.79 -7.43 21.06
C LEU A 478 14.44 -6.16 20.53
N MET A 479 15.34 -5.54 21.31
CA MET A 479 16.14 -4.40 20.85
C MET A 479 16.98 -4.77 19.61
N GLY A 480 17.60 -5.96 19.63
CA GLY A 480 18.33 -6.54 18.50
C GLY A 480 17.49 -6.60 17.25
N ASN A 481 16.30 -7.19 17.34
CA ASN A 481 15.37 -7.30 16.22
C ASN A 481 14.94 -5.95 15.66
N ALA A 482 14.76 -4.94 16.52
CA ALA A 482 14.34 -3.60 16.11
C ALA A 482 15.44 -2.84 15.34
N VAL A 483 16.71 -2.99 15.75
CA VAL A 483 17.84 -2.31 15.11
C VAL A 483 18.38 -3.07 13.89
N GLN A 484 18.09 -4.38 13.80
CA GLN A 484 18.61 -5.28 12.76
C GLN A 484 18.45 -4.77 11.31
N PRO A 485 17.31 -4.19 10.88
CA PRO A 485 17.17 -3.70 9.50
C PRO A 485 18.19 -2.61 9.15
N VAL A 486 18.46 -1.69 10.08
CA VAL A 486 19.45 -0.63 9.90
C VAL A 486 20.86 -1.22 9.88
N LEU A 487 21.18 -2.14 10.80
CA LEU A 487 22.47 -2.84 10.81
C LEU A 487 22.73 -3.58 9.50
N THR A 488 21.73 -4.28 8.96
CA THR A 488 21.84 -4.98 7.67
C THR A 488 22.09 -3.99 6.53
N SER A 489 21.32 -2.91 6.43
CA SER A 489 21.51 -1.90 5.38
C SER A 489 22.89 -1.22 5.46
N VAL A 490 23.40 -0.96 6.66
CA VAL A 490 24.75 -0.41 6.88
C VAL A 490 25.80 -1.42 6.44
N GLY A 491 25.65 -2.69 6.79
CA GLY A 491 26.55 -3.77 6.36
C GLY A 491 26.61 -3.92 4.84
N ASP A 492 25.46 -3.93 4.16
CA ASP A 492 25.37 -4.04 2.70
C ASP A 492 26.05 -2.84 2.00
N ALA A 493 25.86 -1.63 2.53
CA ALA A 493 26.51 -0.43 2.00
C ALA A 493 28.03 -0.47 2.17
N ILE A 494 28.53 -0.93 3.33
CA ILE A 494 29.97 -1.11 3.56
C ILE A 494 30.57 -2.13 2.60
N GLU A 495 29.89 -3.27 2.39
CA GLU A 495 30.34 -4.27 1.41
C GLU A 495 30.39 -3.66 0.00
N ALA A 496 29.36 -2.90 -0.40
CA ALA A 496 29.34 -2.22 -1.69
C ALA A 496 30.50 -1.24 -1.87
N ILE A 497 30.80 -0.42 -0.85
CA ILE A 497 31.92 0.52 -0.87
C ILE A 497 33.26 -0.25 -0.98
N ILE A 498 33.48 -1.29 -0.17
CA ILE A 498 34.72 -2.09 -0.22
C ILE A 498 34.93 -2.72 -1.60
N ILE A 499 33.88 -3.21 -2.25
CA ILE A 499 33.96 -3.81 -3.60
C ILE A 499 34.49 -2.80 -4.63
N THR A 500 34.22 -1.49 -4.48
CA THR A 500 34.75 -0.47 -5.40
C THR A 500 36.29 -0.40 -5.41
N MET A 501 36.99 -1.00 -4.44
CA MET A 501 38.45 -1.10 -4.48
C MET A 501 38.97 -1.79 -5.77
N HIS A 502 38.19 -2.70 -6.36
CA HIS A 502 38.57 -3.37 -7.62
C HIS A 502 38.47 -2.46 -8.86
N GLN A 503 37.92 -1.25 -8.72
CA GLN A 503 37.87 -0.24 -9.76
C GLN A 503 39.07 0.72 -9.70
N GLU A 504 39.86 0.69 -8.62
CA GLU A 504 41.06 1.51 -8.49
C GLU A 504 42.26 0.87 -9.19
N ASP A 505 43.16 1.73 -9.69
CA ASP A 505 44.40 1.28 -10.34
C ASP A 505 45.52 1.07 -9.31
N PHE A 506 45.81 -0.21 -9.04
CA PHE A 506 46.92 -0.67 -8.20
C PHE A 506 48.16 -1.14 -9.00
N SER A 507 48.19 -0.93 -10.33
CA SER A 507 49.26 -1.42 -11.20
C SER A 507 50.54 -0.58 -11.18
N GLY A 508 50.49 0.64 -10.63
CA GLY A 508 51.56 1.64 -10.74
C GLY A 508 52.90 1.21 -10.11
N SER A 509 54.00 1.62 -10.75
CA SER A 509 55.37 1.53 -10.22
C SER A 509 55.67 2.67 -9.24
N SER A 510 56.59 2.44 -8.30
CA SER A 510 56.98 3.43 -7.30
C SER A 510 57.54 4.70 -7.98
N SER A 511 56.89 5.85 -7.77
CA SER A 511 57.39 7.13 -8.32
C SER A 511 58.54 7.65 -7.47
N SER A 512 59.71 7.83 -8.09
CA SER A 512 60.94 8.37 -7.48
C SER A 512 60.91 9.89 -7.33
N SER A 513 59.81 10.45 -6.80
CA SER A 513 59.74 11.87 -6.43
C SER A 513 59.41 11.99 -4.95
N GLY A 514 60.33 12.60 -4.18
CA GLY A 514 60.34 12.64 -2.71
C GLY A 514 59.24 13.46 -2.04
N LYS A 515 57.97 13.23 -2.37
CA LYS A 515 56.81 13.61 -1.53
C LYS A 515 56.20 12.35 -0.92
N LEU A 516 56.34 12.24 0.40
CA LEU A 516 55.99 11.09 1.25
C LEU A 516 54.49 10.94 1.57
N ASP A 517 53.59 11.57 0.83
CA ASP A 517 52.15 11.38 1.04
C ASP A 517 51.63 10.31 0.09
N VAL A 518 51.60 9.06 0.55
CA VAL A 518 50.82 8.00 -0.11
C VAL A 518 49.35 8.33 0.11
N PRO A 519 48.59 8.73 -0.94
CA PRO A 519 47.21 9.16 -0.76
C PRO A 519 46.35 7.95 -0.36
N CYS A 520 45.51 8.14 0.67
CA CYS A 520 44.43 7.19 1.01
C CYS A 520 43.53 6.99 -0.21
N SER A 521 43.22 5.73 -0.53
CA SER A 521 42.34 5.38 -1.64
C SER A 521 40.94 6.00 -1.49
N LEU A 522 40.27 6.21 -2.63
CA LEU A 522 38.97 6.89 -2.67
C LEU A 522 37.90 6.06 -1.99
N TYR A 523 37.87 4.74 -2.23
CA TYR A 523 36.92 3.85 -1.54
C TYR A 523 37.12 3.89 -0.01
N MET A 524 38.36 4.04 0.46
CA MET A 524 38.67 4.09 1.89
C MET A 524 38.23 5.42 2.51
N LYS A 525 38.40 6.54 1.80
CA LYS A 525 37.86 7.84 2.22
C LYS A 525 36.33 7.83 2.25
N GLU A 526 35.71 7.22 1.25
CA GLU A 526 34.25 7.04 1.20
C GLU A 526 33.76 6.19 2.36
N LEU A 527 34.45 5.08 2.67
CA LEU A 527 34.14 4.21 3.80
C LEU A 527 34.22 4.96 5.14
N GLN A 528 35.30 5.70 5.38
CA GLN A 528 35.46 6.53 6.57
C GLN A 528 34.32 7.56 6.71
N GLY A 529 34.02 8.28 5.63
CA GLY A 529 32.94 9.26 5.61
C GLY A 529 31.56 8.64 5.78
N PHE A 530 31.32 7.46 5.22
CA PHE A 530 30.08 6.71 5.40
C PHE A 530 29.89 6.26 6.84
N ILE A 531 30.88 5.59 7.45
CA ILE A 531 30.81 5.11 8.82
C ILE A 531 30.62 6.27 9.82
N ALA A 532 31.35 7.37 9.64
CA ALA A 532 31.22 8.55 10.50
C ALA A 532 29.81 9.16 10.43
N ARG A 533 29.24 9.29 9.21
CA ARG A 533 27.85 9.74 9.03
C ARG A 533 26.85 8.78 9.65
N VAL A 534 27.05 7.48 9.47
CA VAL A 534 26.14 6.47 10.04
C VAL A 534 26.04 6.60 11.57
N MET A 535 27.19 6.79 12.24
CA MET A 535 27.20 7.01 13.68
C MET A 535 26.54 8.33 14.09
N SER A 536 26.82 9.42 13.38
CA SER A 536 26.27 10.75 13.67
C SER A 536 24.75 10.84 13.46
N ASP A 537 24.28 10.31 12.32
CA ASP A 537 22.94 10.59 11.81
C ASP A 537 21.92 9.54 12.24
N TYR A 538 22.35 8.29 12.47
CA TYR A 538 21.45 7.21 12.91
C TYR A 538 21.73 6.81 14.35
N PHE A 539 22.94 6.35 14.68
CA PHE A 539 23.19 5.70 15.97
C PHE A 539 23.32 6.65 17.17
N LYS A 540 23.61 7.94 16.96
CA LYS A 540 23.68 8.95 18.03
C LYS A 540 22.37 9.13 18.81
N HIS A 541 21.23 8.76 18.21
CA HIS A 541 19.91 8.91 18.82
C HIS A 541 19.60 7.85 19.88
N PHE A 542 20.39 6.77 19.95
CA PHE A 542 20.19 5.72 20.95
C PHE A 542 20.87 6.08 22.27
N GLU A 543 20.11 5.96 23.37
CA GLU A 543 20.64 6.15 24.72
C GLU A 543 21.45 4.93 25.20
N CYS A 544 21.12 3.73 24.69
CA CYS A 544 21.74 2.46 25.04
C CYS A 544 23.06 2.22 24.28
N LEU A 545 24.05 3.10 24.49
CA LEU A 545 25.33 3.07 23.77
C LEU A 545 26.02 1.71 23.84
N ASP A 546 25.96 1.02 24.99
CA ASP A 546 26.59 -0.28 25.14
C ASP A 546 26.00 -1.33 24.18
N PHE A 547 24.68 -1.36 24.06
CA PHE A 547 23.98 -2.23 23.13
C PHE A 547 24.31 -1.88 21.68
N VAL A 548 24.39 -0.59 21.34
CA VAL A 548 24.75 -0.16 19.98
C VAL A 548 26.16 -0.62 19.63
N PHE A 549 27.14 -0.38 20.51
CA PHE A 549 28.52 -0.79 20.27
C PHE A 549 28.67 -2.30 20.11
N ASP A 550 27.99 -3.10 20.94
CA ASP A 550 28.04 -4.56 20.82
C ASP A 550 27.54 -5.04 19.44
N ASN A 551 26.59 -4.33 18.82
CA ASN A 551 26.08 -4.64 17.49
C ASN A 551 26.94 -4.05 16.35
N THR A 552 27.47 -2.84 16.49
CA THR A 552 28.32 -2.21 15.47
C THR A 552 29.72 -2.82 15.42
N GLU A 553 30.23 -3.36 16.53
CA GLU A 553 31.49 -4.10 16.57
C GLU A 553 31.43 -5.35 15.66
N ALA A 554 30.28 -6.03 15.57
CA ALA A 554 30.09 -7.15 14.64
C ALA A 554 30.18 -6.71 13.16
N ILE A 555 29.65 -5.53 12.83
CA ILE A 555 29.77 -4.94 11.49
C ILE A 555 31.23 -4.58 11.20
N ALA A 556 31.94 -3.99 12.15
CA ALA A 556 33.36 -3.66 12.03
C ALA A 556 34.24 -4.90 11.79
N GLN A 557 34.01 -5.98 12.56
CA GLN A 557 34.70 -7.26 12.35
C GLN A 557 34.49 -7.77 10.93
N ARG A 558 33.23 -7.74 10.46
CA ARG A 558 32.88 -8.19 9.11
C ARG A 558 33.49 -7.31 8.01
N ALA A 559 33.52 -6.00 8.20
CA ALA A 559 34.12 -5.05 7.27
C ALA A 559 35.63 -5.32 7.09
N ILE A 560 36.34 -5.59 8.18
CA ILE A 560 37.77 -5.97 8.14
C ILE A 560 37.96 -7.28 7.37
N GLU A 561 37.16 -8.31 7.65
CA GLU A 561 37.26 -9.60 6.94
C GLU A 561 37.01 -9.45 5.43
N LEU A 562 35.98 -8.70 5.06
CA LEU A 562 35.65 -8.40 3.66
C LEU A 562 36.78 -7.64 2.98
N PHE A 563 37.32 -6.62 3.65
CA PHE A 563 38.46 -5.86 3.13
C PHE A 563 39.68 -6.73 2.89
N ILE A 564 40.10 -7.54 3.85
CA ILE A 564 41.28 -8.41 3.69
C ILE A 564 41.04 -9.41 2.55
N ARG A 565 39.82 -9.97 2.47
CA ARG A 565 39.45 -10.87 1.37
C ARG A 565 39.55 -10.17 0.02
N HIS A 566 39.00 -8.98 -0.14
CA HIS A 566 39.05 -8.25 -1.41
C HIS A 566 40.46 -7.72 -1.73
N ALA A 567 41.21 -7.27 -0.73
CA ALA A 567 42.61 -6.88 -0.85
C ALA A 567 43.48 -8.04 -1.34
N SER A 568 43.24 -9.26 -0.86
CA SER A 568 43.96 -10.46 -1.30
C SER A 568 43.76 -10.78 -2.80
N LEU A 569 42.70 -10.26 -3.42
CA LEU A 569 42.30 -10.55 -4.80
C LEU A 569 42.73 -9.47 -5.80
N ILE A 570 43.32 -8.35 -5.36
CA ILE A 570 43.75 -7.26 -6.25
C ILE A 570 44.79 -7.77 -7.24
N ARG A 571 44.54 -7.56 -8.54
CA ARG A 571 45.45 -7.88 -9.63
C ARG A 571 45.14 -7.01 -10.86
N PRO A 572 46.14 -6.43 -11.56
CA PRO A 572 47.58 -6.44 -11.24
C PRO A 572 47.92 -5.57 -10.02
N LEU A 573 48.93 -5.99 -9.24
CA LEU A 573 49.43 -5.27 -8.07
C LEU A 573 50.92 -4.95 -8.28
N GLY A 574 51.26 -3.67 -8.43
CA GLY A 574 52.63 -3.17 -8.56
C GLY A 574 53.18 -2.63 -7.24
N GLU A 575 54.48 -2.32 -7.18
CA GLU A 575 55.15 -1.81 -5.96
C GLU A 575 54.48 -0.55 -5.37
N GLY A 576 54.02 0.37 -6.24
CA GLY A 576 53.28 1.56 -5.81
C GLY A 576 51.89 1.23 -5.28
N GLY A 577 51.26 0.20 -5.83
CA GLY A 577 50.00 -0.36 -5.35
C GLY A 577 50.13 -1.08 -4.00
N GLU A 578 51.22 -1.82 -3.78
CA GLU A 578 51.52 -2.47 -2.49
C GLU A 578 51.65 -1.43 -1.36
N MET A 579 52.36 -0.32 -1.62
CA MET A 579 52.49 0.78 -0.67
C MET A 579 51.15 1.48 -0.39
N ARG A 580 50.31 1.68 -1.42
CA ARG A 580 48.96 2.25 -1.26
C ARG A 580 48.07 1.35 -0.44
N LEU A 581 48.02 0.05 -0.77
CA LEU A 581 47.23 -0.93 -0.04
C LEU A 581 47.70 -1.03 1.42
N ALA A 582 49.01 -1.01 1.67
CA ALA A 582 49.53 -0.98 3.04
C ALA A 582 49.13 0.30 3.80
N SER A 583 48.93 1.44 3.13
CA SER A 583 48.34 2.64 3.72
C SER A 583 46.86 2.40 4.05
N ASP A 584 46.10 1.81 3.13
CA ASP A 584 44.69 1.47 3.33
C ASP A 584 44.48 0.50 4.50
N PHE A 585 45.38 -0.47 4.73
CA PHE A 585 45.34 -1.33 5.92
C PHE A 585 45.43 -0.53 7.23
N ALA A 586 46.23 0.54 7.27
CA ALA A 586 46.27 1.44 8.44
C ALA A 586 45.00 2.31 8.54
N GLN A 587 44.51 2.78 7.40
CA GLN A 587 43.31 3.61 7.33
C GLN A 587 42.04 2.83 7.66
N MET A 588 42.02 1.52 7.42
CA MET A 588 40.91 0.63 7.79
C MET A 588 40.70 0.57 9.30
N GLU A 589 41.78 0.52 10.09
CA GLU A 589 41.68 0.58 11.57
C GLU A 589 41.00 1.88 12.03
N LEU A 590 41.32 3.00 11.38
CA LEU A 590 40.69 4.28 11.64
C LEU A 590 39.24 4.33 11.15
N ALA A 591 38.96 3.71 10.00
CA ALA A 591 37.63 3.70 9.38
C ALA A 591 36.60 3.01 10.24
N VAL A 592 36.93 1.88 10.86
CA VAL A 592 36.03 1.15 11.76
C VAL A 592 36.01 1.70 13.18
N GLY A 593 36.93 2.61 13.52
CA GLY A 593 37.07 3.21 14.85
C GLY A 593 35.74 3.73 15.44
N PRO A 594 34.90 4.48 14.68
CA PRO A 594 33.62 4.96 15.19
C PRO A 594 32.62 3.87 15.59
N PHE A 595 32.73 2.65 15.07
CA PHE A 595 31.86 1.52 15.42
C PHE A 595 32.30 0.72 16.64
N CYS A 596 33.46 1.07 17.22
CA CYS A 596 34.07 0.27 18.27
C CYS A 596 34.33 1.13 19.50
N ARG A 597 34.21 0.57 20.70
CA ARG A 597 34.72 1.24 21.90
C ARG A 597 36.26 1.34 21.84
N ARG A 598 36.89 0.26 21.35
CA ARG A 598 38.33 0.15 21.04
C ARG A 598 38.51 -0.84 19.90
N VAL A 599 39.36 -0.51 18.92
CA VAL A 599 39.64 -1.41 17.77
C VAL A 599 40.24 -2.75 18.23
N SER A 600 41.00 -2.76 19.34
CA SER A 600 41.51 -3.99 19.96
C SER A 600 40.43 -4.97 20.40
N ASN A 601 39.20 -4.51 20.65
CA ASN A 601 38.08 -5.37 21.05
C ASN A 601 37.57 -6.24 19.89
N LEU A 602 37.95 -5.93 18.65
CA LEU A 602 37.61 -6.75 17.47
C LEU A 602 38.36 -8.10 17.45
N GLY A 603 39.28 -8.33 18.38
CA GLY A 603 39.82 -9.64 18.69
C GLY A 603 40.59 -10.27 17.54
N LYS A 604 40.00 -11.28 16.89
CA LYS A 604 40.66 -12.00 15.78
C LYS A 604 40.80 -11.13 14.53
N SER A 605 39.81 -10.30 14.21
CA SER A 605 39.78 -9.52 12.97
C SER A 605 40.85 -8.41 12.96
N ASP A 606 41.04 -7.68 14.07
CA ASP A 606 42.14 -6.70 14.22
C ASP A 606 43.52 -7.38 14.12
N ARG A 607 43.71 -8.52 14.78
CA ARG A 607 44.95 -9.31 14.64
C ARG A 607 45.19 -9.76 13.20
N MET A 608 44.15 -10.19 12.49
CA MET A 608 44.24 -10.61 11.09
C MET A 608 44.66 -9.44 10.19
N LEU A 609 44.10 -8.25 10.39
CA LEU A 609 44.47 -7.04 9.65
C LEU A 609 45.95 -6.68 9.86
N ARG A 610 46.41 -6.69 11.12
CA ARG A 610 47.80 -6.42 11.49
C ARG A 610 48.78 -7.47 10.97
N SER A 611 48.40 -8.75 11.00
CA SER A 611 49.24 -9.86 10.54
C SER A 611 49.31 -9.95 9.02
N PHE A 612 48.27 -9.54 8.29
CA PHE A 612 48.27 -9.61 6.83
C PHE A 612 49.05 -8.46 6.19
N ARG A 613 49.01 -7.25 6.77
CA ARG A 613 49.66 -6.05 6.21
C ARG A 613 51.16 -6.24 5.85
N PRO A 614 52.02 -6.85 6.70
CA PRO A 614 53.43 -7.09 6.35
C PRO A 614 53.63 -8.08 5.20
N LEU A 615 52.66 -8.98 4.96
CA LEU A 615 52.76 -10.01 3.91
C LEU A 615 52.71 -9.41 2.49
N LEU A 616 52.18 -8.19 2.36
CA LEU A 616 52.17 -7.44 1.09
C LEU A 616 53.60 -7.29 0.52
N PHE A 617 54.60 -7.16 1.38
CA PHE A 617 55.99 -6.88 1.00
C PHE A 617 56.91 -8.11 1.05
N GLN A 618 56.36 -9.30 1.33
CA GLN A 618 57.15 -10.53 1.42
C GLN A 618 57.13 -11.31 0.11
N THR A 619 58.12 -12.17 -0.12
CA THR A 619 58.12 -13.11 -1.25
C THR A 619 57.10 -14.22 -1.03
N SER A 620 56.60 -14.84 -2.11
CA SER A 620 55.62 -15.93 -2.03
C SER A 620 56.07 -17.10 -1.14
N GLU A 621 57.38 -17.40 -1.11
CA GLU A 621 57.99 -18.42 -0.25
C GLU A 621 57.93 -18.04 1.24
N ASN A 622 58.22 -16.77 1.57
CA ASN A 622 58.16 -16.28 2.95
C ASN A 622 56.72 -16.17 3.45
N VAL A 623 55.79 -15.79 2.57
CA VAL A 623 54.35 -15.78 2.89
C VAL A 623 53.88 -17.20 3.24
N ALA A 624 54.27 -18.22 2.45
CA ALA A 624 53.87 -19.61 2.67
C ALA A 624 54.43 -20.21 3.98
N ASN A 625 55.58 -19.72 4.45
CA ASN A 625 56.23 -20.16 5.69
C ASN A 625 55.88 -19.31 6.93
N SER A 626 54.93 -18.37 6.81
CA SER A 626 54.58 -17.48 7.91
C SER A 626 53.89 -18.24 9.07
N PRO A 627 54.29 -18.02 10.34
CA PRO A 627 53.70 -18.69 11.50
C PRO A 627 52.26 -18.23 11.80
N THR A 628 51.78 -17.16 11.17
CA THR A 628 50.43 -16.61 11.40
C THR A 628 49.34 -17.29 10.57
N LEU A 629 49.73 -18.21 9.68
CA LEU A 629 48.83 -18.96 8.81
C LEU A 629 48.03 -20.02 9.58
N GLY A 630 46.75 -20.18 9.24
CA GLY A 630 45.87 -21.17 9.84
C GLY A 630 45.25 -20.75 11.17
N ASP A 631 46.05 -20.16 12.08
CA ASP A 631 45.56 -19.67 13.37
C ASP A 631 44.88 -18.29 13.25
N ILE A 632 45.63 -17.28 12.79
CA ILE A 632 45.16 -15.89 12.68
C ILE A 632 44.59 -15.62 11.28
N ILE A 633 45.35 -15.94 10.23
CA ILE A 633 44.94 -15.73 8.83
C ILE A 633 44.45 -17.05 8.22
N PRO A 634 43.20 -17.15 7.75
CA PRO A 634 42.69 -18.35 7.10
C PRO A 634 43.51 -18.74 5.87
N PHE A 635 43.77 -20.04 5.68
CA PHE A 635 44.48 -20.55 4.51
C PHE A 635 43.82 -20.15 3.18
N SER A 636 42.49 -20.06 3.14
CA SER A 636 41.73 -19.65 1.96
C SER A 636 42.11 -18.26 1.44
N VAL A 637 42.30 -17.29 2.35
CA VAL A 637 42.69 -15.91 2.03
C VAL A 637 44.12 -15.86 1.49
N ILE A 638 45.02 -16.67 2.04
CA ILE A 638 46.44 -16.68 1.64
C ILE A 638 46.63 -17.40 0.32
N ILE A 639 45.88 -18.48 0.07
CA ILE A 639 45.85 -19.13 -1.23
C ILE A 639 45.37 -18.13 -2.30
N GLN A 640 44.30 -17.38 -2.02
CA GLN A 640 43.80 -16.32 -2.91
C GLN A 640 44.87 -15.24 -3.17
N PHE A 641 45.58 -14.82 -2.13
CA PHE A 641 46.69 -13.86 -2.23
C PHE A 641 47.87 -14.37 -3.06
N LEU A 642 48.27 -15.65 -2.91
CA LEU A 642 49.33 -16.23 -3.70
C LEU A 642 48.91 -16.36 -5.18
N PHE A 643 47.64 -16.70 -5.44
CA PHE A 643 47.10 -16.74 -6.79
C PHE A 643 47.01 -15.37 -7.47
N SER A 644 46.74 -14.29 -6.72
CA SER A 644 46.73 -12.94 -7.30
C SER A 644 48.12 -12.47 -7.73
N ARG A 645 49.19 -13.02 -7.12
CA ARG A 645 50.60 -12.79 -7.51
C ARG A 645 51.15 -13.79 -8.53
N ALA A 646 50.32 -14.71 -9.03
CA ALA A 646 50.76 -15.66 -10.06
C ALA A 646 51.06 -14.96 -11.41
N PRO A 647 51.92 -15.53 -12.26
CA PRO A 647 52.21 -15.02 -13.60
C PRO A 647 50.95 -14.81 -14.44
N ALA A 648 51.00 -13.87 -15.39
CA ALA A 648 49.86 -13.52 -16.26
C ALA A 648 49.30 -14.72 -17.05
N GLU A 649 50.10 -15.78 -17.27
CA GLU A 649 49.64 -17.02 -17.90
C GLU A 649 48.60 -17.78 -17.06
N MET A 650 48.61 -17.59 -15.74
CA MET A 650 47.66 -18.19 -14.82
C MET A 650 46.47 -17.23 -14.63
N LYS A 651 45.35 -17.48 -15.35
CA LYS A 651 44.13 -16.66 -15.24
C LYS A 651 43.65 -16.60 -13.80
N SER A 652 43.20 -15.41 -13.35
CA SER A 652 42.71 -15.26 -11.97
C SER A 652 41.40 -16.05 -11.77
N PRO A 653 41.11 -16.51 -10.53
CA PRO A 653 39.82 -17.13 -10.20
C PRO A 653 38.61 -16.28 -10.60
N LEU A 654 38.74 -14.95 -10.55
CA LEU A 654 37.70 -13.99 -10.96
C LEU A 654 37.45 -14.01 -12.47
N GLN A 655 38.52 -14.03 -13.29
CA GLN A 655 38.43 -14.07 -14.75
C GLN A 655 37.80 -15.37 -15.26
N LYS A 656 38.11 -16.52 -14.63
CA LYS A 656 37.45 -17.80 -14.96
C LYS A 656 35.99 -17.84 -14.52
N ALA A 657 35.65 -17.29 -13.37
CA ALA A 657 34.26 -17.24 -12.88
C ALA A 657 33.36 -16.40 -13.80
N GLU A 658 33.86 -15.28 -14.32
CA GLU A 658 33.14 -14.42 -15.29
C GLU A 658 32.97 -15.08 -16.67
N GLU A 659 33.89 -15.94 -17.10
CA GLU A 659 33.77 -16.73 -18.33
C GLU A 659 32.72 -17.85 -18.21
N THR A 660 32.44 -18.35 -16.99
CA THR A 660 31.64 -19.57 -16.80
C THR A 660 30.15 -19.29 -16.55
N HIS A 661 29.76 -18.18 -15.92
CA HIS A 661 28.36 -17.92 -15.50
C HIS A 661 27.84 -16.54 -15.93
N ARG A 662 27.38 -16.44 -17.17
CA ARG A 662 26.77 -15.22 -17.74
C ARG A 662 25.23 -15.18 -17.61
N GLY A 663 24.65 -15.90 -16.64
CA GLY A 663 23.21 -15.93 -16.42
C GLY A 663 22.86 -16.25 -14.96
N HIS A 664 22.04 -15.40 -14.35
CA HIS A 664 21.54 -15.43 -12.97
C HIS A 664 22.47 -14.83 -11.90
N GLY A 665 22.08 -13.64 -11.40
CA GLY A 665 22.79 -12.93 -10.35
C GLY A 665 22.53 -13.52 -8.98
N TRP A 666 23.46 -14.30 -8.43
CA TRP A 666 23.57 -14.64 -7.00
C TRP A 666 25.06 -14.82 -6.58
N LYS A 667 25.40 -14.24 -5.41
CA LYS A 667 26.63 -14.34 -4.57
C LYS A 667 27.99 -14.63 -5.23
N ARG A 668 28.70 -13.54 -5.61
CA ARG A 668 30.12 -13.49 -6.04
C ARG A 668 31.09 -14.23 -5.11
N ASN A 669 30.77 -14.30 -3.81
CA ASN A 669 31.60 -14.93 -2.78
C ASN A 669 31.73 -16.47 -2.91
N TYR A 670 30.73 -17.16 -3.46
CA TYR A 670 30.78 -18.63 -3.64
C TYR A 670 31.56 -19.02 -4.91
N LEU A 671 31.49 -18.17 -5.94
CA LEU A 671 32.14 -18.38 -7.24
C LEU A 671 33.66 -18.19 -7.19
N ILE A 672 34.16 -17.32 -6.32
CA ILE A 672 35.61 -17.09 -6.16
C ILE A 672 36.31 -18.28 -5.49
N GLU A 673 35.68 -18.90 -4.48
CA GLU A 673 36.22 -20.09 -3.82
C GLU A 673 36.18 -21.32 -4.73
N ILE A 674 35.08 -21.52 -5.47
CA ILE A 674 34.98 -22.60 -6.46
C ILE A 674 35.99 -22.39 -7.60
N GLY A 675 36.10 -21.18 -8.16
CA GLY A 675 37.05 -20.88 -9.24
C GLY A 675 38.53 -21.00 -8.82
N ALA A 676 38.84 -20.75 -7.54
CA ALA A 676 40.17 -20.97 -6.98
C ALA A 676 40.47 -22.47 -6.80
N LEU A 677 39.51 -23.25 -6.29
CA LEU A 677 39.61 -24.71 -6.15
C LEU A 677 39.71 -25.42 -7.50
N GLU A 678 38.95 -24.99 -8.50
CA GLU A 678 39.00 -25.53 -9.87
C GLU A 678 40.31 -25.17 -10.58
N SER A 679 40.86 -23.98 -10.35
CA SER A 679 42.18 -23.60 -10.86
C SER A 679 43.30 -24.40 -10.18
N TYR A 680 43.19 -24.65 -8.87
CA TYR A 680 44.12 -25.52 -8.15
C TYR A 680 44.07 -26.96 -8.68
N ARG A 681 42.88 -27.53 -8.89
CA ARG A 681 42.69 -28.85 -9.48
C ARG A 681 43.29 -28.95 -10.89
N ALA A 682 43.12 -27.91 -11.71
CA ALA A 682 43.67 -27.87 -13.07
C ALA A 682 45.20 -27.75 -13.11
N CYS A 683 45.82 -27.07 -12.14
CA CYS A 683 47.28 -26.99 -12.02
C CYS A 683 47.90 -28.29 -11.46
N VAL A 684 47.25 -28.94 -10.50
CA VAL A 684 47.75 -30.21 -9.90
C VAL A 684 47.55 -31.41 -10.82
N GLN A 685 46.60 -31.37 -11.76
CA GLN A 685 46.33 -32.46 -12.71
C GLN A 685 47.14 -32.39 -14.02
N ARG A 686 48.06 -31.44 -14.19
CA ARG A 686 49.04 -31.52 -15.30
C ARG A 686 50.23 -32.38 -14.82
N PRO A 687 50.44 -33.60 -15.32
CA PRO A 687 51.74 -34.23 -15.22
C PRO A 687 52.70 -33.46 -16.12
N ASP A 688 53.95 -33.32 -15.67
CA ASP A 688 55.08 -32.83 -16.49
C ASP A 688 55.19 -33.57 -17.84
#